data_AF-A0A8C0X8I3-F1
#
_entry.id   AF-A0A8C0X8I3-F1
#
_cell.length_a   1.000
_cell.length_b   1.000
_cell.length_c   1.000
_cell.angle_alpha   90.00
_cell.angle_beta   90.00
_cell.angle_gamma   90.00
#
_symmetry.space_group_name_H-M   'P 1'
#
loop_
_entity.id
_entity.type
_entity.pdbx_description
1 polymer ?
#
loop_
_entity_poly.entity_id
_entity_poly.type
_entity_poly.pdbx_seq_one_letter_code
_entity_poly.pdbx_strand_id
1 'polypeptide(L)'
;MSLCTCVNIPQRETSGETSHHPLEGPVTREQLNRYRNVAENVRSELAATLVKFECAQSELRDLRSKMLSKEVCYQELKAELESYKENNSRVQELEEESVALSSSRIRAETTAQTAIKEKQGLMKKVEELAEKLQKCLKENEETKKQVSEKCRRHEEFLTQLHDCLDPEKKHEKALDEDFMLKLRELHKENASMKGQIVTLEETINVHEMEAKANRETIMRLASDVNREQSGAASCSEEKAKLNQELLIALQAKEALEREVKIFQERLLAGQRAWDASKQELSLLKKGSQELEASLKASRDAATASQSQNSSFREKIAALLRGRLDVTGSTEDAILERIQKMGDQEESRKRMVSQLEAQVSELVEQLGNESEFHQKALQRAHKAENELETLQDQLTHLEGELVSGAVLRDNLNLEKQKYLKFLDQLSEKMKLGHMAAELGFDMRLDVVLSRTEQLVRLENSAVIENKTIAHNLQRKLKTQKERLESRELHMNLLRQKIVQLEEDKQVRTALTVERDDAHLTIRKLEKKVERMQKELSMCRESNTELKAKLADTNELKIKTLEQTKAIEDLNISRDKLEKMKEKAEEKLMAVQSELDATELEAKEDKERARNMIEVVTSEMRTLKKSLEEAEKREKQVSRNLAVETCLGNDKTKLHQFVCHPCAGALQSLCHSSFSECPVNVLFIHVFKSDL
;
A
#
# COMPACT_ATOMS: atom_id res chain seq x y z
N MET A 1 -46.72 -8.18 -30.77
CA MET A 1 -47.20 -7.32 -31.87
C MET A 1 -46.52 -7.79 -33.13
N SER A 2 -47.28 -8.43 -34.02
CA SER A 2 -46.81 -8.89 -35.33
C SER A 2 -46.68 -7.71 -36.27
N LEU A 3 -45.50 -7.52 -36.85
CA LEU A 3 -45.35 -6.74 -38.08
C LEU A 3 -44.69 -7.64 -39.13
N CYS A 4 -45.55 -8.02 -40.06
CA CYS A 4 -45.29 -8.78 -41.26
C CYS A 4 -44.83 -7.81 -42.34
N THR A 5 -43.68 -8.05 -42.95
CA THR A 5 -43.25 -7.33 -44.16
C THR A 5 -42.91 -8.34 -45.24
N CYS A 6 -43.88 -8.55 -46.13
CA CYS A 6 -43.72 -9.18 -47.42
C CYS A 6 -42.80 -8.32 -48.30
N VAL A 7 -41.79 -8.91 -48.93
CA VAL A 7 -41.08 -8.30 -50.05
C VAL A 7 -41.24 -9.20 -51.27
N ASN A 8 -41.76 -8.56 -52.32
CA ASN A 8 -42.23 -9.10 -53.58
C ASN A 8 -41.15 -9.78 -54.42
N ILE A 9 -41.56 -10.90 -55.01
CA ILE A 9 -40.93 -11.54 -56.17
C ILE A 9 -41.29 -10.69 -57.40
N PRO A 10 -40.35 -10.15 -58.19
CA PRO A 10 -40.69 -9.55 -59.47
C PRO A 10 -40.94 -10.64 -60.51
N GLN A 11 -42.06 -10.46 -61.20
CA GLN A 11 -42.53 -11.26 -62.31
C GLN A 11 -41.57 -11.20 -63.50
N ARG A 12 -41.55 -12.32 -64.19
CA ARG A 12 -40.89 -12.59 -65.46
C ARG A 12 -41.58 -11.76 -66.55
N GLU A 13 -41.01 -10.63 -66.93
CA GLU A 13 -41.38 -9.92 -68.16
C GLU A 13 -40.61 -10.51 -69.34
N THR A 14 -41.40 -11.04 -70.26
CA THR A 14 -41.01 -11.45 -71.61
C THR A 14 -40.92 -10.20 -72.49
N SER A 15 -39.72 -9.82 -72.90
CA SER A 15 -39.50 -8.97 -74.08
C SER A 15 -38.58 -9.73 -75.02
N GLY A 16 -39.14 -10.20 -76.13
CA GLY A 16 -38.39 -10.87 -77.18
C GLY A 16 -37.54 -9.87 -77.95
N GLU A 17 -36.29 -10.22 -78.20
CA GLU A 17 -35.46 -9.65 -79.26
C GLU A 17 -34.67 -10.79 -79.90
N THR A 18 -35.14 -11.14 -81.11
CA THR A 18 -34.36 -11.64 -82.25
C THR A 18 -33.25 -12.65 -81.97
N SER A 19 -33.59 -13.93 -82.16
CA SER A 19 -32.66 -15.00 -82.49
C SER A 19 -31.85 -14.65 -83.74
N HIS A 20 -30.67 -14.06 -83.54
CA HIS A 20 -29.57 -14.25 -84.47
C HIS A 20 -28.95 -15.60 -84.15
N HIS A 21 -29.23 -16.61 -84.97
CA HIS A 21 -28.45 -17.83 -85.04
C HIS A 21 -26.99 -17.48 -85.39
N PRO A 22 -26.01 -17.72 -84.51
CA PRO A 22 -24.65 -17.96 -84.97
C PRO A 22 -24.59 -19.42 -85.39
N LEU A 23 -24.25 -19.65 -86.65
CA LEU A 23 -23.93 -20.97 -87.20
C LEU A 23 -23.07 -21.77 -86.21
N GLU A 24 -23.59 -22.90 -85.72
CA GLU A 24 -22.83 -23.94 -85.03
C GLU A 24 -21.86 -24.55 -86.03
N GLY A 25 -20.65 -23.99 -86.12
CA GLY A 25 -19.49 -24.77 -86.51
C GLY A 25 -19.18 -25.82 -85.44
N PRO A 26 -18.61 -26.98 -85.79
CA PRO A 26 -18.30 -28.00 -84.81
C PRO A 26 -17.30 -27.42 -83.80
N VAL A 27 -17.76 -27.21 -82.56
CA VAL A 27 -16.92 -26.72 -81.47
C VAL A 27 -15.77 -27.71 -81.34
N THR A 28 -14.55 -27.24 -81.62
CA THR A 28 -13.36 -28.08 -81.55
C THR A 28 -13.17 -28.56 -80.12
N ARG A 29 -12.62 -29.77 -79.94
CA ARG A 29 -12.36 -30.35 -78.62
C ARG A 29 -11.53 -29.42 -77.73
N GLU A 30 -10.65 -28.60 -78.30
CA GLU A 30 -9.93 -27.56 -77.56
C GLU A 30 -10.84 -26.47 -76.99
N GLN A 31 -11.87 -26.01 -77.72
CA GLN A 31 -12.78 -24.97 -77.22
C GLN A 31 -13.61 -25.48 -76.04
N LEU A 32 -14.14 -26.71 -76.12
CA LEU A 32 -14.85 -27.35 -75.01
C LEU A 32 -13.98 -27.52 -73.76
N ASN A 33 -12.71 -27.92 -73.93
CA ASN A 33 -11.75 -28.00 -72.82
C ASN A 33 -11.43 -26.61 -72.23
N ARG A 34 -11.30 -25.57 -73.07
CA ARG A 34 -11.12 -24.19 -72.58
C ARG A 34 -12.30 -23.72 -71.74
N TYR A 35 -13.53 -23.93 -72.20
CA TYR A 35 -14.73 -23.58 -71.41
C TYR A 35 -14.82 -24.37 -70.10
N ARG A 36 -14.46 -25.66 -70.10
CA ARG A 36 -14.43 -26.48 -68.89
C ARG A 36 -13.41 -25.95 -67.88
N ASN A 37 -12.19 -25.66 -68.33
CA ASN A 37 -11.13 -25.13 -67.46
C ASN A 37 -11.51 -23.76 -66.89
N VAL A 38 -12.11 -22.88 -67.69
CA VAL A 38 -12.61 -21.58 -67.21
C VAL A 38 -13.73 -21.78 -66.17
N ALA A 39 -14.67 -22.69 -66.42
CA ALA A 39 -15.73 -23.00 -65.47
C ALA A 39 -15.20 -23.60 -64.16
N GLU A 40 -14.21 -24.50 -64.21
CA GLU A 40 -13.55 -25.07 -63.04
C GLU A 40 -12.74 -24.04 -62.26
N ASN A 41 -12.03 -23.13 -62.94
CA ASN A 41 -11.35 -22.00 -62.29
C ASN A 41 -12.35 -21.09 -61.58
N VAL A 42 -13.42 -20.68 -62.25
CA VAL A 42 -14.47 -19.83 -61.64
C VAL A 42 -15.11 -20.55 -60.45
N ARG A 43 -15.32 -21.86 -60.52
CA ARG A 43 -15.86 -22.67 -59.41
C ARG A 43 -14.89 -22.73 -58.22
N SER A 44 -13.59 -22.83 -58.50
CA SER A 44 -12.53 -22.85 -57.49
C SER A 44 -12.37 -21.47 -56.83
N GLU A 45 -12.43 -20.39 -57.62
CA GLU A 45 -12.45 -19.01 -57.12
C GLU A 45 -13.70 -18.71 -56.29
N LEU A 46 -14.87 -19.21 -56.70
CA LEU A 46 -16.10 -19.12 -55.93
C LEU A 46 -16.00 -19.87 -54.60
N ALA A 47 -15.43 -21.08 -54.58
CA ALA A 47 -15.20 -21.83 -53.35
C ALA A 47 -14.21 -21.10 -52.42
N ALA A 48 -13.13 -20.55 -52.97
CA ALA A 48 -12.14 -19.79 -52.20
C ALA A 48 -12.74 -18.50 -51.59
N THR A 49 -13.60 -17.81 -52.34
CA THR A 49 -14.29 -16.61 -51.85
C THR A 49 -15.36 -16.94 -50.81
N LEU A 50 -16.08 -18.06 -50.95
CA LEU A 50 -17.02 -18.54 -49.92
C LEU A 50 -16.31 -18.87 -48.60
N VAL A 51 -15.18 -19.58 -48.66
CA VAL A 51 -14.38 -19.87 -47.45
C VAL A 51 -13.90 -18.56 -46.79
N LYS A 52 -13.40 -17.60 -47.58
CA LYS A 52 -13.01 -16.28 -47.05
C LYS A 52 -14.19 -15.54 -46.40
N PHE A 53 -15.37 -15.61 -47.02
CA PHE A 53 -16.58 -15.01 -46.47
C PHE A 53 -17.00 -15.68 -45.15
N GLU A 54 -16.97 -17.01 -45.08
CA GLU A 54 -17.26 -17.76 -43.85
C GLU A 54 -16.27 -17.45 -42.73
N CYS A 55 -14.97 -17.38 -43.03
CA CYS A 55 -13.94 -16.94 -42.08
C CYS A 55 -14.22 -15.53 -41.57
N ALA A 56 -14.45 -14.56 -42.45
CA ALA A 56 -14.78 -13.18 -42.06
C ALA A 56 -16.08 -13.11 -41.23
N GLN A 57 -17.07 -13.94 -41.54
CA GLN A 57 -18.32 -14.01 -40.79
C GLN A 57 -18.11 -14.61 -39.39
N SER A 58 -17.22 -15.59 -39.25
CA SER A 58 -16.84 -16.18 -37.96
C SER A 58 -16.09 -15.16 -37.09
N GLU A 59 -15.14 -14.42 -37.67
CA GLU A 59 -14.41 -13.36 -36.98
C GLU A 59 -15.37 -12.24 -36.51
N LEU A 60 -16.35 -11.87 -37.32
CA LEU A 60 -17.40 -10.92 -36.93
C LEU A 60 -18.25 -11.42 -35.76
N ARG A 61 -18.58 -12.72 -35.71
CA ARG A 61 -19.30 -13.32 -34.56
C ARG A 61 -18.45 -13.28 -33.29
N ASP A 62 -17.17 -13.61 -33.39
CA ASP A 62 -16.24 -13.57 -32.27
C ASP A 62 -16.04 -12.15 -31.74
N LEU A 63 -15.86 -11.17 -32.63
CA LEU A 63 -15.75 -9.76 -32.26
C LEU A 63 -17.03 -9.25 -31.59
N ARG A 64 -18.21 -9.62 -32.10
CA ARG A 64 -19.49 -9.28 -31.45
C ARG A 64 -19.61 -9.91 -30.06
N SER A 65 -19.22 -11.17 -29.90
CA SER A 65 -19.21 -11.83 -28.59
C SER A 65 -18.27 -11.13 -27.61
N LYS A 66 -17.06 -10.76 -28.04
CA LYS A 66 -16.09 -10.01 -27.23
C LYS A 66 -16.58 -8.60 -26.86
N MET A 67 -17.29 -7.95 -27.78
CA MET A 67 -17.91 -6.64 -27.51
C MET A 67 -19.02 -6.77 -26.47
N LEU A 68 -19.88 -7.77 -26.59
CA LEU A 68 -20.95 -8.04 -25.61
C LEU A 68 -20.37 -8.37 -24.22
N SER A 69 -19.29 -9.17 -24.14
CA SER A 69 -18.66 -9.44 -22.84
C SER A 69 -18.03 -8.19 -22.22
N LYS A 70 -17.46 -7.30 -23.03
CA LYS A 70 -16.94 -6.01 -22.55
C LYS A 70 -18.06 -5.07 -22.08
N GLU A 71 -19.21 -5.08 -22.77
CA GLU A 71 -20.39 -4.32 -22.36
C GLU A 71 -20.91 -4.79 -21.00
N VAL A 72 -21.01 -6.11 -20.78
CA VAL A 72 -21.40 -6.67 -19.48
C VAL A 72 -20.43 -6.25 -18.38
N CYS A 73 -19.12 -6.39 -18.61
CA CYS A 73 -18.08 -5.96 -17.69
C CYS A 73 -18.16 -4.46 -17.37
N TYR A 74 -18.47 -3.62 -18.36
CA TYR A 74 -18.68 -2.19 -18.14
C TYR A 74 -19.92 -1.91 -17.29
N GLN A 75 -21.03 -2.63 -17.50
CA GLN A 75 -22.22 -2.49 -16.67
C GLN A 75 -22.01 -2.93 -15.22
N GLU A 76 -21.26 -4.00 -15.00
CA GLU A 76 -20.84 -4.44 -13.66
C GLU A 76 -20.01 -3.37 -12.97
N LEU A 77 -18.98 -2.83 -13.64
CA LEU A 77 -18.15 -1.75 -13.08
C LEU A 77 -18.96 -0.48 -12.78
N LYS A 78 -19.95 -0.18 -13.63
CA LYS A 78 -20.88 0.94 -13.40
C LYS A 78 -21.74 0.70 -12.15
N ALA A 79 -22.25 -0.52 -11.95
CA ALA A 79 -23.02 -0.88 -10.77
C ALA A 79 -22.17 -0.81 -9.49
N GLU A 80 -20.91 -1.27 -9.55
CA GLU A 80 -19.97 -1.11 -8.44
C GLU A 80 -19.71 0.37 -8.13
N LEU A 81 -19.51 1.21 -9.14
CA LEU A 81 -19.27 2.63 -8.94
C LEU A 81 -20.48 3.36 -8.31
N GLU A 82 -21.69 2.99 -8.69
CA GLU A 82 -22.90 3.51 -8.03
C GLU A 82 -23.04 3.00 -6.59
N SER A 83 -22.72 1.73 -6.33
CA SER A 83 -22.66 1.19 -4.96
C SER A 83 -21.61 1.90 -4.10
N TYR A 84 -20.45 2.25 -4.66
CA TYR A 84 -19.44 3.05 -3.97
C TYR A 84 -19.94 4.46 -3.65
N LYS A 85 -20.66 5.11 -4.57
CA LYS A 85 -21.26 6.42 -4.31
C LYS A 85 -22.30 6.36 -3.19
N GLU A 86 -23.18 5.37 -3.21
CA GLU A 86 -24.21 5.17 -2.17
C GLU A 86 -23.58 4.86 -0.81
N ASN A 87 -22.54 4.04 -0.76
CA ASN A 87 -21.80 3.79 0.48
C ASN A 87 -21.10 5.06 0.98
N ASN A 88 -20.54 5.87 0.08
CA ASN A 88 -19.89 7.12 0.45
C ASN A 88 -20.88 8.15 1.02
N SER A 89 -22.08 8.29 0.42
CA SER A 89 -23.14 9.13 1.00
C SER A 89 -23.59 8.63 2.36
N ARG A 90 -23.71 7.31 2.54
CA ARG A 90 -24.10 6.73 3.84
C ARG A 90 -23.04 6.93 4.92
N VAL A 91 -21.76 6.88 4.56
CA VAL A 91 -20.67 7.21 5.48
C VAL A 91 -20.72 8.68 5.89
N GLN A 92 -20.98 9.59 4.94
CA GLN A 92 -21.13 11.01 5.25
C GLN A 92 -22.31 11.27 6.20
N GLU A 93 -23.47 10.63 5.98
CA GLU A 93 -24.63 10.73 6.89
C GLU A 93 -24.28 10.25 8.31
N LEU A 94 -23.56 9.12 8.43
CA LEU A 94 -23.12 8.60 9.73
C LEU A 94 -22.09 9.53 10.42
N GLU A 95 -21.22 10.19 9.65
CA GLU A 95 -20.30 11.19 10.17
C GLU A 95 -21.05 12.42 10.70
N GLU A 96 -22.04 12.92 9.97
CA GLU A 96 -22.90 14.03 10.39
C GLU A 96 -23.70 13.67 11.66
N GLU A 97 -24.25 12.45 11.73
CA GLU A 97 -24.95 11.94 12.92
C GLU A 97 -24.02 11.82 14.13
N SER A 98 -22.78 11.35 13.93
CA SER A 98 -21.75 11.28 14.98
C SER A 98 -21.39 12.68 15.51
N VAL A 99 -21.25 13.67 14.62
CA VAL A 99 -21.01 15.06 15.00
C VAL A 99 -22.20 15.63 15.79
N ALA A 100 -23.43 15.36 15.37
CA ALA A 100 -24.63 15.78 16.08
C ALA A 100 -24.73 15.13 17.47
N LEU A 101 -24.43 13.83 17.59
CA LEU A 101 -24.40 13.10 18.85
C LEU A 101 -23.32 13.63 19.80
N SER A 102 -22.13 13.91 19.29
CA SER A 102 -21.05 14.50 20.11
C SER A 102 -21.43 15.88 20.65
N SER A 103 -22.07 16.72 19.82
CA SER A 103 -22.57 18.04 20.21
C SER A 103 -23.71 17.92 21.23
N SER A 104 -24.60 16.94 21.07
CA SER A 104 -25.65 16.63 22.04
C SER A 104 -25.07 16.18 23.39
N ARG A 105 -24.05 15.32 23.36
CA ARG A 105 -23.34 14.85 24.56
C ARG A 105 -22.69 16.00 25.33
N ILE A 106 -21.99 16.90 24.64
CA ILE A 106 -21.36 18.08 25.25
C ILE A 106 -22.42 18.97 25.92
N ARG A 107 -23.57 19.20 25.27
CA ARG A 107 -24.68 19.97 25.85
C ARG A 107 -25.25 19.31 27.11
N ALA A 108 -25.48 18.00 27.08
CA ALA A 108 -25.97 17.25 28.23
C ALA A 108 -24.97 17.28 29.40
N GLU A 109 -23.69 17.11 29.11
CA GLU A 109 -22.62 17.16 30.11
C GLU A 109 -22.47 18.55 30.74
N THR A 110 -22.56 19.61 29.93
CA THR A 110 -22.55 21.00 30.42
C THR A 110 -23.76 21.26 31.33
N THR A 111 -24.94 20.79 30.95
CA THR A 111 -26.17 20.92 31.75
C THR A 111 -26.04 20.20 33.08
N ALA A 112 -25.49 18.97 33.08
CA ALA A 112 -25.23 18.21 34.29
C ALA A 112 -24.22 18.91 35.22
N GLN A 113 -23.14 19.47 34.65
CA GLN A 113 -22.13 20.22 35.42
C GLN A 113 -22.72 21.49 36.05
N THR A 114 -23.60 22.21 35.35
CA THR A 114 -24.32 23.36 35.91
C THR A 114 -25.21 22.95 37.08
N ALA A 115 -26.00 21.89 36.94
CA ALA A 115 -26.84 21.38 38.02
C ALA A 115 -26.02 20.92 39.25
N ILE A 116 -24.84 20.34 39.04
CA ILE A 116 -23.92 19.97 40.14
C ILE A 116 -23.42 21.22 40.89
N LYS A 117 -23.03 22.28 40.16
CA LYS A 117 -22.59 23.54 40.77
C LYS A 117 -23.71 24.20 41.57
N GLU A 118 -24.93 24.20 41.03
CA GLU A 118 -26.12 24.71 41.72
C GLU A 118 -26.40 23.91 43.01
N LYS A 119 -26.37 22.57 42.93
CA LYS A 119 -26.51 21.70 44.11
C LYS A 119 -25.46 22.00 45.18
N GLN A 120 -24.20 22.19 44.79
CA GLN A 120 -23.12 22.54 45.72
C GLN A 120 -23.34 23.92 46.36
N GLY A 121 -23.79 24.91 45.59
CA GLY A 121 -24.15 26.24 46.10
C GLY A 121 -25.30 26.17 47.10
N LEU A 122 -26.32 25.35 46.82
CA LEU A 122 -27.42 25.10 47.75
C LEU A 122 -26.95 24.41 49.03
N MET A 123 -26.05 23.42 48.96
CA MET A 123 -25.50 22.78 50.16
C MET A 123 -24.77 23.78 51.07
N LYS A 124 -23.92 24.65 50.50
CA LYS A 124 -23.23 25.70 51.28
C LYS A 124 -24.22 26.63 51.97
N LYS A 125 -25.30 27.01 51.27
CA LYS A 125 -26.34 27.86 51.85
C LYS A 125 -27.10 27.16 52.98
N VAL A 126 -27.31 25.85 52.88
CA VAL A 126 -27.90 25.05 53.96
C VAL A 126 -26.97 25.02 55.18
N GLU A 127 -25.66 24.83 54.98
CA GLU A 127 -24.66 24.87 56.05
C GLU A 127 -24.62 26.24 56.74
N GLU A 128 -24.57 27.34 55.98
CA GLU A 128 -24.60 28.71 56.52
C GLU A 128 -25.88 28.99 57.32
N LEU A 129 -27.04 28.50 56.86
CA LEU A 129 -28.30 28.64 57.57
C LEU A 129 -28.31 27.80 58.86
N ALA A 130 -27.71 26.61 58.85
CA ALA A 130 -27.58 25.77 60.04
C ALA A 130 -26.69 26.44 61.10
N GLU A 131 -25.57 27.04 60.70
CA GLU A 131 -24.70 27.80 61.61
C GLU A 131 -25.40 29.02 62.22
N LYS A 132 -26.14 29.79 61.39
CA LYS A 132 -26.95 30.92 61.87
C LYS A 132 -28.00 30.47 62.87
N LEU A 133 -28.69 29.37 62.60
CA LEU A 133 -29.69 28.80 63.50
C LEU A 133 -29.04 28.41 64.84
N GLN A 134 -27.88 27.75 64.80
CA GLN A 134 -27.15 27.37 66.02
C GLN A 134 -26.72 28.58 66.84
N LYS A 135 -26.28 29.66 66.18
CA LYS A 135 -25.92 30.92 66.84
C LYS A 135 -27.13 31.57 67.51
N CYS A 136 -28.26 31.69 66.80
CA CYS A 136 -29.49 32.23 67.38
C CYS A 136 -30.00 31.41 68.57
N LEU A 137 -29.84 30.07 68.53
CA LEU A 137 -30.20 29.21 69.66
C LEU A 137 -29.34 29.51 70.90
N LYS A 138 -28.02 29.68 70.74
CA LYS A 138 -27.11 30.05 71.85
C LYS A 138 -27.44 31.42 72.44
N GLU A 139 -27.68 32.42 71.58
CA GLU A 139 -28.08 33.77 72.01
C GLU A 139 -29.42 33.76 72.77
N ASN A 140 -30.38 32.95 72.32
CA ASN A 140 -31.66 32.78 73.01
C ASN A 140 -31.51 32.12 74.39
N GLU A 141 -30.66 31.10 74.52
CA GLU A 141 -30.36 30.52 75.84
C GLU A 141 -29.71 31.52 76.79
N GLU A 142 -28.81 32.37 76.29
CA GLU A 142 -28.10 33.38 77.09
C GLU A 142 -29.01 34.53 77.52
N THR A 143 -29.86 35.01 76.63
CA THR A 143 -30.89 36.01 76.97
C THR A 143 -31.88 35.47 78.00
N LYS A 144 -32.29 34.19 77.89
CA LYS A 144 -33.14 33.54 78.91
C LYS A 144 -32.47 33.49 80.29
N LYS A 145 -31.15 33.22 80.36
CA LYS A 145 -30.38 33.28 81.61
C LYS A 145 -30.37 34.71 82.19
N GLN A 146 -30.09 35.72 81.38
CA GLN A 146 -30.08 37.13 81.83
C GLN A 146 -31.45 37.60 82.33
N VAL A 147 -32.53 37.20 81.66
CA VAL A 147 -33.90 37.51 82.10
C VAL A 147 -34.21 36.89 83.45
N SER A 148 -33.82 35.62 83.66
CA SER A 148 -34.02 34.94 84.95
C SER A 148 -33.27 35.63 86.10
N GLU A 149 -32.05 36.12 85.85
CA GLU A 149 -31.25 36.83 86.84
C GLU A 149 -31.83 38.20 87.22
N LYS A 150 -32.36 38.94 86.22
CA LYS A 150 -33.04 40.22 86.46
C LYS A 150 -34.32 40.06 87.28
N CYS A 151 -35.10 39.00 87.06
CA CYS A 151 -36.32 38.74 87.84
C CYS A 151 -35.99 38.52 89.32
N ARG A 152 -34.95 37.74 89.62
CA ARG A 152 -34.49 37.50 91.01
C ARG A 152 -34.16 38.81 91.73
N ARG A 153 -33.42 39.71 91.07
CA ARG A 153 -33.05 41.02 91.64
C ARG A 153 -34.26 41.93 91.88
N HIS A 154 -35.30 41.81 91.05
CA HIS A 154 -36.53 42.60 91.19
C HIS A 154 -37.36 42.15 92.41
N GLU A 155 -37.44 40.85 92.67
CA GLU A 155 -38.07 40.30 93.88
C GLU A 155 -37.32 40.74 95.16
N GLU A 156 -35.99 40.75 95.13
CA GLU A 156 -35.15 41.25 96.24
C GLU A 156 -35.43 42.74 96.54
N PHE A 157 -35.64 43.57 95.51
CA PHE A 157 -35.94 45.00 95.67
C PHE A 157 -37.34 45.28 96.25
N LEU A 158 -38.37 44.56 95.79
CA LEU A 158 -39.74 44.75 96.30
C LEU A 158 -39.86 44.42 97.79
N THR A 159 -39.07 43.45 98.26
CA THR A 159 -39.00 43.08 99.68
C THR A 159 -38.44 44.23 100.53
N GLN A 160 -37.42 44.94 100.03
CA GLN A 160 -36.82 46.09 100.74
C GLN A 160 -37.74 47.32 100.82
N LEU A 161 -38.54 47.54 99.78
CA LEU A 161 -39.44 48.70 99.72
C LEU A 161 -40.60 48.58 100.71
N HIS A 162 -41.10 47.35 100.92
CA HIS A 162 -42.17 47.06 101.88
C HIS A 162 -41.78 47.39 103.32
N ASP A 163 -40.52 47.17 103.69
CA ASP A 163 -40.02 47.43 105.05
C ASP A 163 -39.86 48.94 105.36
N CYS A 164 -39.86 49.83 104.35
CA CYS A 164 -39.60 51.26 104.52
C CYS A 164 -40.84 52.14 104.70
N LEU A 165 -42.04 51.63 104.45
CA LEU A 165 -43.25 52.45 104.25
C LEU A 165 -44.33 52.29 105.33
N ASP A 166 -43.97 52.12 106.61
CA ASP A 166 -44.93 52.13 107.73
C ASP A 166 -45.10 53.54 108.35
N PRO A 167 -46.28 54.21 108.22
CA PRO A 167 -46.43 55.60 108.66
C PRO A 167 -47.56 55.80 109.69
N GLU A 168 -47.21 56.02 110.96
CA GLU A 168 -48.09 56.70 111.93
C GLU A 168 -47.32 57.64 112.88
N LYS A 169 -47.48 58.97 112.72
CA LYS A 169 -47.94 59.91 113.79
C LYS A 169 -48.00 61.39 113.34
N LYS A 170 -48.97 62.11 113.92
CA LYS A 170 -49.63 63.36 113.49
C LYS A 170 -49.27 64.61 114.32
N HIS A 171 -49.56 65.77 113.71
CA HIS A 171 -49.58 67.21 114.08
C HIS A 171 -50.10 67.67 115.46
N GLU A 172 -49.77 68.94 115.86
CA GLU A 172 -50.76 69.98 116.24
C GLU A 172 -50.27 71.47 116.32
N LYS A 173 -51.06 72.37 115.70
CA LYS A 173 -51.54 73.73 116.09
C LYS A 173 -50.62 74.85 116.67
N ALA A 174 -49.87 75.55 115.80
CA ALA A 174 -49.42 76.95 116.01
C ALA A 174 -50.10 77.94 115.03
N LEU A 175 -51.36 77.65 114.68
CA LEU A 175 -51.95 77.88 113.36
C LEU A 175 -52.05 79.33 112.85
N ASP A 176 -52.06 80.41 113.64
CA ASP A 176 -52.39 81.75 113.10
C ASP A 176 -51.15 82.62 112.77
N GLU A 177 -50.10 82.59 113.60
CA GLU A 177 -48.77 83.07 113.19
C GLU A 177 -48.14 82.09 112.18
N ASP A 178 -48.37 80.78 112.36
CA ASP A 178 -48.05 79.78 111.33
C ASP A 178 -48.77 80.11 110.03
N PHE A 179 -50.04 80.56 110.03
CA PHE A 179 -50.76 80.83 108.79
C PHE A 179 -50.16 82.02 108.02
N MET A 180 -49.79 83.10 108.71
CA MET A 180 -49.13 84.24 108.06
C MET A 180 -47.68 83.94 107.65
N LEU A 181 -46.96 83.11 108.42
CA LEU A 181 -45.68 82.53 108.01
C LEU A 181 -45.87 81.63 106.78
N LYS A 182 -46.88 80.77 106.78
CA LYS A 182 -47.25 79.88 105.68
C LYS A 182 -47.66 80.68 104.45
N LEU A 183 -48.36 81.80 104.60
CA LEU A 183 -48.74 82.67 103.48
C LEU A 183 -47.50 83.36 102.88
N ARG A 184 -46.56 83.81 103.71
CA ARG A 184 -45.27 84.37 103.24
C ARG A 184 -44.38 83.30 102.60
N GLU A 185 -44.33 82.10 103.17
CA GLU A 185 -43.68 80.94 102.59
C GLU A 185 -44.31 80.60 101.24
N LEU A 186 -45.64 80.49 101.15
CA LEU A 186 -46.37 80.23 99.92
C LEU A 186 -46.15 81.34 98.88
N HIS A 187 -46.05 82.61 99.29
CA HIS A 187 -45.73 83.70 98.37
C HIS A 187 -44.29 83.59 97.85
N LYS A 188 -43.33 83.24 98.71
CA LYS A 188 -41.93 83.02 98.34
C LYS A 188 -41.76 81.78 97.46
N GLU A 189 -42.46 80.70 97.78
CA GLU A 189 -42.56 79.48 96.98
C GLU A 189 -43.21 79.79 95.63
N ASN A 190 -44.28 80.58 95.57
CA ASN A 190 -44.93 80.96 94.31
C ASN A 190 -44.00 81.83 93.45
N ALA A 191 -43.25 82.76 94.05
CA ALA A 191 -42.22 83.52 93.33
C ALA A 191 -41.08 82.60 92.83
N SER A 192 -40.65 81.63 93.63
CA SER A 192 -39.66 80.61 93.24
C SER A 192 -40.19 79.70 92.12
N MET A 193 -41.44 79.26 92.20
CA MET A 193 -42.11 78.43 91.21
C MET A 193 -42.28 79.19 89.89
N LYS A 194 -42.64 80.48 89.93
CA LYS A 194 -42.64 81.33 88.74
C LYS A 194 -41.25 81.44 88.12
N GLY A 195 -40.20 81.57 88.93
CA GLY A 195 -38.82 81.51 88.45
C GLY A 195 -38.49 80.17 87.79
N GLN A 196 -38.88 79.05 88.41
CA GLN A 196 -38.70 77.70 87.85
C GLN A 196 -39.46 77.51 86.54
N ILE A 197 -40.69 78.03 86.44
CA ILE A 197 -41.49 77.99 85.21
C ILE A 197 -40.77 78.73 84.08
N VAL A 198 -40.25 79.93 84.33
CA VAL A 198 -39.48 80.68 83.32
C VAL A 198 -38.24 79.90 82.88
N THR A 199 -37.48 79.31 83.82
CA THR A 199 -36.31 78.49 83.44
C THR A 199 -36.69 77.23 82.65
N LEU A 200 -37.84 76.60 82.96
CA LEU A 200 -38.34 75.44 82.22
C LEU A 200 -38.83 75.84 80.84
N GLU A 201 -39.51 76.98 80.69
CA GLU A 201 -39.93 77.55 79.41
C GLU A 201 -38.71 77.86 78.52
N GLU A 202 -37.66 78.46 79.08
CA GLU A 202 -36.39 78.69 78.38
C GLU A 202 -35.74 77.37 77.93
N THR A 203 -35.72 76.36 78.80
CA THR A 203 -35.16 75.02 78.48
C THR A 203 -35.97 74.31 77.39
N ILE A 204 -37.31 74.40 77.44
CA ILE A 204 -38.20 73.86 76.39
C ILE A 204 -37.94 74.56 75.06
N ASN A 205 -37.83 75.90 75.05
CA ASN A 205 -37.53 76.65 73.84
C ASN A 205 -36.17 76.27 73.25
N VAL A 206 -35.14 76.09 74.07
CA VAL A 206 -33.82 75.60 73.62
C VAL A 206 -33.95 74.22 73.00
N HIS A 207 -34.63 73.27 73.66
CA HIS A 207 -34.84 71.93 73.12
C HIS A 207 -35.69 71.91 71.85
N GLU A 208 -36.68 72.80 71.71
CA GLU A 208 -37.46 72.91 70.48
C GLU A 208 -36.60 73.41 69.31
N MET A 209 -35.74 74.40 69.57
CA MET A 209 -34.78 74.90 68.58
C MET A 209 -33.73 73.84 68.22
N GLU A 210 -33.21 73.10 69.20
CA GLU A 210 -32.32 71.96 68.98
C GLU A 210 -33.00 70.83 68.20
N ALA A 211 -34.23 70.47 68.55
CA ALA A 211 -35.01 69.44 67.84
C ALA A 211 -35.29 69.85 66.39
N LYS A 212 -35.55 71.14 66.14
CA LYS A 212 -35.70 71.68 64.79
C LYS A 212 -34.38 71.58 63.99
N ALA A 213 -33.26 71.99 64.58
CA ALA A 213 -31.94 71.87 63.95
C ALA A 213 -31.55 70.39 63.69
N ASN A 214 -31.91 69.49 64.62
CA ASN A 214 -31.70 68.06 64.47
C ASN A 214 -32.57 67.49 63.33
N ARG A 215 -33.84 67.89 63.25
CA ARG A 215 -34.73 67.47 62.16
C ARG A 215 -34.22 67.93 60.79
N GLU A 216 -33.73 69.17 60.69
CA GLU A 216 -33.12 69.68 59.46
C GLU A 216 -31.84 68.91 59.09
N THR A 217 -31.02 68.56 60.10
CA THR A 217 -29.82 67.74 59.89
C THR A 217 -30.17 66.32 59.42
N ILE A 218 -31.16 65.68 60.03
CA ILE A 218 -31.65 64.37 59.61
C ILE A 218 -32.18 64.43 58.17
N MET A 219 -32.94 65.46 57.80
CA MET A 219 -33.46 65.61 56.44
C MET A 219 -32.34 65.81 55.39
N ARG A 220 -31.30 66.59 55.71
CA ARG A 220 -30.11 66.71 54.84
C ARG A 220 -29.38 65.38 54.71
N LEU A 221 -29.09 64.70 55.83
CA LEU A 221 -28.42 63.39 55.82
C LEU A 221 -29.24 62.35 55.06
N ALA A 222 -30.56 62.31 55.22
CA ALA A 222 -31.42 61.41 54.45
C ALA A 222 -31.37 61.70 52.95
N SER A 223 -31.31 62.97 52.56
CA SER A 223 -31.15 63.38 51.15
C SER A 223 -29.77 63.01 50.60
N ASP A 224 -28.71 63.18 51.40
CA ASP A 224 -27.36 62.77 51.04
C ASP A 224 -27.26 61.25 50.90
N VAL A 225 -27.81 60.47 51.84
CA VAL A 225 -27.87 59.00 51.76
C VAL A 225 -28.65 58.55 50.52
N ASN A 226 -29.80 59.16 50.22
CA ASN A 226 -30.56 58.84 49.01
C ASN A 226 -29.77 59.15 47.73
N ARG A 227 -29.05 60.29 47.71
CA ARG A 227 -28.19 60.65 46.57
C ARG A 227 -27.07 59.63 46.40
N GLU A 228 -26.36 59.29 47.47
CA GLU A 228 -25.29 58.27 47.43
C GLU A 228 -25.83 56.90 47.07
N GLN A 229 -27.01 56.50 47.57
CA GLN A 229 -27.65 55.23 47.20
C GLN A 229 -28.04 55.20 45.72
N SER A 230 -28.57 56.30 45.18
CA SER A 230 -28.87 56.42 43.74
C SER A 230 -27.61 56.39 42.88
N GLY A 231 -26.53 57.06 43.33
CA GLY A 231 -25.22 57.04 42.66
C GLY A 231 -24.58 55.65 42.68
N ALA A 232 -24.64 54.94 43.82
CA ALA A 232 -24.15 53.58 43.97
C ALA A 232 -24.93 52.59 43.09
N ALA A 233 -26.26 52.76 42.97
CA ALA A 233 -27.08 51.94 42.07
C ALA A 233 -26.69 52.16 40.60
N SER A 234 -26.54 53.42 40.17
CA SER A 234 -26.08 53.75 38.81
C SER A 234 -24.69 53.18 38.51
N CYS A 235 -23.75 53.32 39.44
CA CYS A 235 -22.41 52.77 39.31
C CYS A 235 -22.42 51.22 39.22
N SER A 236 -23.28 50.57 40.01
CA SER A 236 -23.46 49.12 39.94
C SER A 236 -24.03 48.68 38.59
N GLU A 237 -24.96 49.44 38.01
CA GLU A 237 -25.53 49.16 36.69
C GLU A 237 -24.48 49.32 35.58
N GLU A 238 -23.69 50.40 35.60
CA GLU A 238 -22.59 50.61 34.66
C GLU A 238 -21.53 49.51 34.75
N LYS A 239 -21.18 49.10 35.98
CA LYS A 239 -20.28 47.96 36.20
C LYS A 239 -20.83 46.67 35.61
N ALA A 240 -22.13 46.41 35.75
CA ALA A 240 -22.77 45.24 35.16
C ALA A 240 -22.74 45.29 33.63
N LYS A 241 -23.00 46.46 33.01
CA LYS A 241 -22.89 46.67 31.57
C LYS A 241 -21.46 46.43 31.07
N LEU A 242 -20.46 47.03 31.71
CA LEU A 242 -19.05 46.84 31.35
C LEU A 242 -18.61 45.36 31.50
N ASN A 243 -19.06 44.66 32.53
CA ASN A 243 -18.78 43.24 32.68
C ASN A 243 -19.41 42.41 31.55
N GLN A 244 -20.62 42.76 31.11
CA GLN A 244 -21.28 42.09 29.98
C GLN A 244 -20.55 42.36 28.66
N GLU A 245 -20.13 43.61 28.41
CA GLU A 245 -19.33 43.97 27.23
C GLU A 245 -17.98 43.26 27.23
N LEU A 246 -17.31 43.16 28.38
CA LEU A 246 -16.08 42.40 28.55
C LEU A 246 -16.27 40.92 28.19
N LEU A 247 -17.36 40.31 28.64
CA LEU A 247 -17.67 38.91 28.34
C LEU A 247 -17.87 38.70 26.82
N ILE A 248 -18.62 39.60 26.16
CA ILE A 248 -18.83 39.57 24.70
C ILE A 248 -17.50 39.73 23.97
N ALA A 249 -16.65 40.67 24.40
CA ALA A 249 -15.34 40.90 23.81
C ALA A 249 -14.41 39.68 23.97
N LEU A 250 -14.45 39.01 25.13
CA LEU A 250 -13.68 37.78 25.36
C LEU A 250 -14.14 36.64 24.45
N GLN A 251 -15.45 36.44 24.30
CA GLN A 251 -15.98 35.43 23.38
C GLN A 251 -15.60 35.70 21.92
N ALA A 252 -15.63 36.97 21.49
CA ALA A 252 -15.19 37.37 20.16
C ALA A 252 -13.68 37.14 19.97
N LYS A 253 -12.86 37.47 20.98
CA LYS A 253 -11.42 37.19 20.98
C LYS A 253 -11.15 35.68 20.82
N GLU A 254 -11.81 34.84 21.60
CA GLU A 254 -11.66 33.38 21.51
C GLU A 254 -12.09 32.84 20.14
N ALA A 255 -13.12 33.42 19.53
CA ALA A 255 -13.53 33.06 18.18
C ALA A 255 -12.44 33.39 17.14
N LEU A 256 -11.88 34.60 17.20
CA LEU A 256 -10.78 35.00 16.34
C LEU A 256 -9.51 34.16 16.57
N GLU A 257 -9.19 33.80 17.82
CA GLU A 257 -8.07 32.91 18.13
C GLU A 257 -8.24 31.51 17.52
N ARG A 258 -9.48 30.99 17.48
CA ARG A 258 -9.79 29.74 16.79
C ARG A 258 -9.61 29.87 15.28
N GLU A 259 -10.09 30.95 14.67
CA GLU A 259 -9.89 31.22 13.24
C GLU A 259 -8.42 31.35 12.87
N VAL A 260 -7.62 32.07 13.68
CA VAL A 260 -6.17 32.22 13.47
C VAL A 260 -5.48 30.85 13.49
N LYS A 261 -5.85 29.95 14.42
CA LYS A 261 -5.31 28.57 14.44
C LYS A 261 -5.66 27.80 13.16
N ILE A 262 -6.91 27.87 12.71
CA ILE A 262 -7.35 27.22 11.45
C ILE A 262 -6.56 27.78 10.25
N PHE A 263 -6.37 29.09 10.18
CA PHE A 263 -5.58 29.70 9.10
C PHE A 263 -4.10 29.29 9.15
N GLN A 264 -3.51 29.17 10.34
CA GLN A 264 -2.15 28.66 10.52
C GLN A 264 -2.03 27.20 10.06
N GLU A 265 -2.97 26.34 10.44
CA GLU A 265 -3.00 24.94 10.00
C GLU A 265 -3.14 24.83 8.47
N ARG A 266 -4.02 25.64 7.87
CA ARG A 266 -4.20 25.69 6.41
C ARG A 266 -2.93 26.20 5.70
N LEU A 267 -2.27 27.20 6.27
CA LEU A 267 -1.00 27.70 5.75
C LEU A 267 0.09 26.62 5.79
N LEU A 268 0.24 25.92 6.91
CA LEU A 268 1.20 24.81 7.04
C LEU A 268 0.87 23.65 6.09
N ALA A 269 -0.40 23.31 5.91
CA ALA A 269 -0.82 22.31 4.94
C ALA A 269 -0.48 22.75 3.49
N GLY A 270 -0.75 24.02 3.15
CA GLY A 270 -0.39 24.60 1.86
C GLY A 270 1.13 24.59 1.60
N GLN A 271 1.93 24.92 2.62
CA GLN A 271 3.39 24.86 2.57
C GLN A 271 3.88 23.45 2.24
N ARG A 272 3.37 22.43 2.96
CA ARG A 272 3.74 21.02 2.72
C ARG A 272 3.35 20.56 1.32
N ALA A 273 2.17 20.95 0.84
CA ALA A 273 1.72 20.61 -0.51
C ALA A 273 2.60 21.27 -1.58
N TRP A 274 3.01 22.52 -1.37
CA TRP A 274 3.93 23.22 -2.28
C TRP A 274 5.32 22.57 -2.29
N ASP A 275 5.86 22.21 -1.12
CA ASP A 275 7.13 21.50 -1.02
C ASP A 275 7.09 20.14 -1.72
N ALA A 276 5.99 19.38 -1.58
CA ALA A 276 5.77 18.13 -2.29
C ALA A 276 5.73 18.33 -3.81
N SER A 277 4.96 19.31 -4.29
CA SER A 277 4.89 19.64 -5.73
C SER A 277 6.24 20.08 -6.29
N LYS A 278 7.03 20.82 -5.51
CA LYS A 278 8.40 21.21 -5.87
C LYS A 278 9.33 19.99 -6.00
N GLN A 279 9.20 19.01 -5.11
CA GLN A 279 9.95 17.75 -5.20
C GLN A 279 9.54 16.94 -6.43
N GLU A 280 8.24 16.79 -6.69
CA GLU A 280 7.71 16.12 -7.89
C GLU A 280 8.21 16.77 -9.18
N LEU A 281 8.18 18.10 -9.25
CA LEU A 281 8.72 18.83 -10.40
C LEU A 281 10.21 18.60 -10.60
N SER A 282 10.98 18.50 -9.51
CA SER A 282 12.40 18.16 -9.58
C SER A 282 12.65 16.74 -10.10
N LEU A 283 11.80 15.78 -9.73
CA LEU A 283 11.86 14.39 -10.22
C LEU A 283 11.46 14.32 -11.69
N LEU A 284 10.37 15.00 -12.09
CA LEU A 284 9.93 15.09 -13.48
C LEU A 284 11.01 15.74 -14.36
N LYS A 285 11.70 16.77 -13.87
CA LYS A 285 12.81 17.40 -14.59
C LYS A 285 13.97 16.42 -14.81
N LYS A 286 14.33 15.61 -13.80
CA LYS A 286 15.34 14.55 -13.95
C LYS A 286 14.89 13.49 -14.95
N GLY A 287 13.66 12.99 -14.84
CA GLY A 287 13.10 12.03 -15.78
C GLY A 287 13.06 12.55 -17.21
N SER A 288 12.73 13.83 -17.41
CA SER A 288 12.78 14.48 -18.73
C SER A 288 14.20 14.53 -19.30
N GLN A 289 15.21 14.84 -18.48
CA GLN A 289 16.60 14.87 -18.91
C GLN A 289 17.12 13.47 -19.28
N GLU A 290 16.73 12.45 -18.52
CA GLU A 290 17.04 11.05 -18.81
C GLU A 290 16.39 10.59 -20.12
N LEU A 291 15.11 10.94 -20.33
CA LEU A 291 14.39 10.64 -21.56
C LEU A 291 15.03 11.34 -22.77
N GLU A 292 15.41 12.61 -22.63
CA GLU A 292 16.09 13.38 -23.67
C GLU A 292 17.46 12.78 -24.01
N ALA A 293 18.23 12.34 -23.01
CA ALA A 293 19.48 11.63 -23.21
C ALA A 293 19.27 10.29 -23.94
N SER A 294 18.24 9.52 -23.57
CA SER A 294 17.87 8.27 -24.24
C SER A 294 17.44 8.49 -25.69
N LEU A 295 16.60 9.51 -25.94
CA LEU A 295 16.17 9.90 -27.29
C LEU A 295 17.38 10.26 -28.16
N LYS A 296 18.31 11.05 -27.62
CA LYS A 296 19.54 11.42 -28.32
C LYS A 296 20.37 10.18 -28.64
N ALA A 297 20.60 9.29 -27.68
CA ALA A 297 21.33 8.05 -27.90
C ALA A 297 20.67 7.16 -28.96
N SER A 298 19.33 7.05 -28.96
CA SER A 298 18.59 6.31 -29.99
C SER A 298 18.73 6.95 -31.37
N ARG A 299 18.69 8.29 -31.45
CA ARG A 299 18.90 9.02 -32.71
C ARG A 299 20.32 8.84 -33.24
N ASP A 300 21.32 8.89 -32.36
CA ASP A 300 22.72 8.65 -32.72
C ASP A 300 22.91 7.21 -33.21
N ALA A 301 22.27 6.23 -32.56
CA ALA A 301 22.28 4.84 -33.03
C ALA A 301 21.59 4.67 -34.39
N ALA A 302 20.44 5.32 -34.62
CA ALA A 302 19.73 5.26 -35.89
C ALA A 302 20.56 5.88 -37.03
N THR A 303 21.20 7.03 -36.78
CA THR A 303 22.10 7.66 -37.76
C THR A 303 23.33 6.80 -38.03
N ALA A 304 23.90 6.14 -37.00
CA ALA A 304 24.98 5.16 -37.19
C ALA A 304 24.52 3.98 -38.07
N SER A 305 23.38 3.36 -37.79
CA SER A 305 22.83 2.28 -38.63
C SER A 305 22.51 2.74 -40.05
N GLN A 306 22.00 3.96 -40.21
CA GLN A 306 21.74 4.53 -41.54
C GLN A 306 23.04 4.73 -42.33
N SER A 307 24.10 5.22 -41.68
CA SER A 307 25.43 5.35 -42.31
C SER A 307 26.06 3.99 -42.67
N GLN A 308 25.85 2.97 -41.84
CA GLN A 308 26.27 1.60 -42.17
C GLN A 308 25.50 1.06 -43.38
N ASN A 309 24.19 1.29 -43.44
CA ASN A 309 23.36 0.91 -44.56
C ASN A 309 23.76 1.64 -45.85
N SER A 310 24.07 2.94 -45.79
CA SER A 310 24.55 3.66 -46.97
C SER A 310 25.90 3.13 -47.44
N SER A 311 26.84 2.85 -46.51
CA SER A 311 28.13 2.23 -46.84
C SER A 311 27.96 0.83 -47.45
N PHE A 312 27.03 0.03 -46.93
CA PHE A 312 26.72 -1.29 -47.48
C PHE A 312 26.14 -1.19 -48.90
N ARG A 313 25.19 -0.27 -49.12
CA ARG A 313 24.63 -0.01 -50.46
C ARG A 313 25.70 0.47 -51.43
N GLU A 314 26.64 1.32 -51.01
CA GLU A 314 27.81 1.69 -51.82
C GLU A 314 28.68 0.49 -52.19
N LYS A 315 28.94 -0.43 -51.25
CA LYS A 315 29.69 -1.67 -51.54
C LYS A 315 28.97 -2.53 -52.58
N ILE A 316 27.65 -2.68 -52.48
CA ILE A 316 26.85 -3.40 -53.48
C ILE A 316 26.91 -2.69 -54.84
N ALA A 317 26.71 -1.37 -54.86
CA ALA A 317 26.79 -0.59 -56.10
C ALA A 317 28.19 -0.67 -56.75
N ALA A 318 29.26 -0.78 -55.95
CA ALA A 318 30.61 -1.01 -56.45
C ALA A 318 30.78 -2.41 -57.06
N LEU A 319 30.21 -3.46 -56.46
CA LEU A 319 30.25 -4.83 -56.98
C LEU A 319 29.43 -5.01 -58.27
N LEU A 320 28.29 -4.34 -58.37
CA LEU A 320 27.41 -4.39 -59.54
C LEU A 320 27.87 -3.49 -60.70
N ARG A 321 28.95 -2.74 -60.49
CA ARG A 321 29.53 -1.84 -61.49
C ARG A 321 30.11 -2.64 -62.66
N GLY A 322 29.54 -2.46 -63.84
CA GLY A 322 30.09 -3.00 -65.10
C GLY A 322 31.23 -2.13 -65.65
N ARG A 323 31.93 -2.64 -66.68
CA ARG A 323 33.12 -1.98 -67.30
C ARG A 323 32.86 -0.56 -67.87
N LEU A 324 31.59 -0.14 -68.00
CA LEU A 324 31.18 1.15 -68.58
C LEU A 324 30.03 1.89 -67.84
N ASP A 325 29.39 1.31 -66.81
CA ASP A 325 28.19 1.89 -66.19
C ASP A 325 28.43 2.39 -64.77
N VAL A 326 28.07 3.64 -64.50
CA VAL A 326 28.01 4.20 -63.14
C VAL A 326 26.69 3.74 -62.52
N THR A 327 26.75 2.79 -61.58
CA THR A 327 25.57 2.38 -60.80
C THR A 327 25.44 3.31 -59.59
N GLY A 328 24.27 3.91 -59.41
CA GLY A 328 23.96 4.72 -58.22
C GLY A 328 23.88 3.87 -56.95
N SER A 329 24.18 4.46 -55.80
CA SER A 329 24.13 3.77 -54.48
C SER A 329 22.74 3.77 -53.84
N THR A 330 21.71 4.26 -54.53
CA THR A 330 20.32 4.16 -54.09
C THR A 330 19.80 2.75 -54.28
N GLU A 331 18.88 2.31 -53.41
CA GLU A 331 18.32 0.95 -53.45
C GLU A 331 17.57 0.67 -54.75
N ASP A 332 16.77 1.62 -55.23
CA ASP A 332 16.05 1.49 -56.50
C ASP A 332 17.03 1.33 -57.68
N ALA A 333 18.14 2.07 -57.70
CA ALA A 333 19.15 1.96 -58.75
C ALA A 333 19.91 0.62 -58.70
N ILE A 334 20.15 0.08 -57.50
CA ILE A 334 20.72 -1.26 -57.31
C ILE A 334 19.75 -2.33 -57.83
N LEU A 335 18.47 -2.23 -57.48
CA LEU A 335 17.43 -3.18 -57.91
C LEU A 335 17.25 -3.16 -59.43
N GLU A 336 17.15 -1.97 -60.03
CA GLU A 336 17.04 -1.79 -61.48
C GLU A 336 18.25 -2.40 -62.21
N ARG A 337 19.46 -2.23 -61.66
CA ARG A 337 20.68 -2.84 -62.20
C ARG A 337 20.61 -4.37 -62.18
N ILE A 338 20.21 -4.96 -61.05
CA ILE A 338 20.07 -6.41 -60.91
C ILE A 338 19.05 -6.95 -61.92
N GLN A 339 17.91 -6.28 -62.05
CA GLN A 339 16.86 -6.67 -62.98
C GLN A 339 17.35 -6.62 -64.44
N LYS A 340 18.05 -5.55 -64.84
CA LYS A 340 18.66 -5.43 -66.17
C LYS A 340 19.70 -6.52 -66.47
N MET A 341 20.51 -6.92 -65.48
CA MET A 341 21.42 -8.05 -65.65
C MET A 341 20.66 -9.38 -65.81
N GLY A 342 19.59 -9.57 -65.04
CA GLY A 342 18.70 -10.72 -65.16
C GLY A 342 18.07 -10.84 -66.55
N ASP A 343 17.56 -9.72 -67.09
CA ASP A 343 16.98 -9.68 -68.44
C ASP A 343 18.02 -9.99 -69.52
N GLN A 344 19.26 -9.50 -69.36
CA GLN A 344 20.37 -9.85 -70.25
C GLN A 344 20.69 -11.35 -70.18
N GLU A 345 20.73 -11.93 -68.99
CA GLU A 345 21.01 -13.36 -68.82
C GLU A 345 19.92 -14.24 -69.41
N GLU A 346 18.65 -13.91 -69.19
CA GLU A 346 17.49 -14.53 -69.84
C GLU A 346 17.59 -14.46 -71.37
N SER A 347 18.03 -13.32 -71.92
CA SER A 347 18.24 -13.18 -73.37
C SER A 347 19.38 -14.07 -73.89
N ARG A 348 20.50 -14.18 -73.14
CA ARG A 348 21.60 -15.11 -73.49
C ARG A 348 21.15 -16.55 -73.41
N LYS A 349 20.38 -16.92 -72.38
CA LYS A 349 19.84 -18.27 -72.21
C LYS A 349 18.92 -18.66 -73.37
N ARG A 350 18.05 -17.74 -73.82
CA ARG A 350 17.24 -17.93 -75.04
C ARG A 350 18.11 -18.16 -76.28
N MET A 351 19.18 -17.38 -76.44
CA MET A 351 20.12 -17.55 -77.55
C MET A 351 20.87 -18.89 -77.47
N VAL A 352 21.28 -19.33 -76.28
CA VAL A 352 21.90 -20.65 -76.07
C VAL A 352 20.92 -21.76 -76.43
N SER A 353 19.68 -21.72 -75.95
CA SER A 353 18.66 -22.71 -76.31
C SER A 353 18.37 -22.75 -77.81
N GLN A 354 18.42 -21.60 -78.49
CA GLN A 354 18.31 -21.53 -79.94
C GLN A 354 19.50 -22.23 -80.64
N LEU A 355 20.73 -22.00 -80.17
CA LEU A 355 21.92 -22.67 -80.70
C LEU A 355 21.91 -24.18 -80.41
N GLU A 356 21.48 -24.60 -79.21
CA GLU A 356 21.32 -26.02 -78.86
C GLU A 356 20.29 -26.72 -79.75
N ALA A 357 19.19 -26.05 -80.09
CA ALA A 357 18.21 -26.56 -81.05
C ALA A 357 18.81 -26.71 -82.45
N GLN A 358 19.59 -25.72 -82.91
CA GLN A 358 20.30 -25.80 -84.19
C GLN A 358 21.33 -26.93 -84.23
N VAL A 359 22.07 -27.14 -83.13
CA VAL A 359 23.01 -28.26 -83.00
C VAL A 359 22.25 -29.59 -83.06
N SER A 360 21.11 -29.69 -82.37
CA SER A 360 20.29 -30.92 -82.38
C SER A 360 19.77 -31.25 -83.78
N GLU A 361 19.31 -30.25 -84.53
CA GLU A 361 18.87 -30.40 -85.92
C GLU A 361 20.01 -30.86 -86.84
N LEU A 362 21.20 -30.24 -86.71
CA LEU A 362 22.39 -30.66 -87.47
C LEU A 362 22.85 -32.08 -87.12
N VAL A 363 22.76 -32.47 -85.84
CA VAL A 363 23.07 -33.83 -85.39
C VAL A 363 22.09 -34.85 -85.96
N GLU A 364 20.80 -34.54 -86.00
CA GLU A 364 19.78 -35.40 -86.61
C GLU A 364 20.02 -35.56 -88.12
N GLN A 365 20.32 -34.47 -88.83
CA GLN A 365 20.68 -34.51 -90.25
C GLN A 365 21.92 -35.39 -90.51
N LEU A 366 22.97 -35.24 -89.70
CA LEU A 366 24.17 -36.07 -89.79
C LEU A 366 23.87 -37.55 -89.50
N GLY A 367 22.99 -37.84 -88.52
CA GLY A 367 22.53 -39.19 -88.21
C GLY A 367 21.81 -39.84 -89.40
N ASN A 368 20.92 -39.10 -90.05
CA ASN A 368 20.21 -39.56 -91.24
C ASN A 368 21.17 -39.84 -92.41
N GLU A 369 22.10 -38.93 -92.70
CA GLU A 369 23.14 -39.12 -93.73
C GLU A 369 24.04 -40.33 -93.42
N SER A 370 24.43 -40.51 -92.16
CA SER A 370 25.21 -41.68 -91.74
C SER A 370 24.42 -42.98 -91.93
N GLU A 371 23.12 -43.00 -91.63
CA GLU A 371 22.26 -44.16 -91.86
C GLU A 371 22.09 -44.47 -93.36
N PHE A 372 21.94 -43.44 -94.20
CA PHE A 372 21.95 -43.60 -95.66
C PHE A 372 23.27 -44.18 -96.16
N HIS A 373 24.40 -43.69 -95.65
CA HIS A 373 25.74 -44.18 -95.98
C HIS A 373 25.91 -45.66 -95.56
N GLN A 374 25.50 -46.02 -94.35
CA GLN A 374 25.52 -47.39 -93.84
C GLN A 374 24.68 -48.33 -94.73
N LYS A 375 23.47 -47.91 -95.12
CA LYS A 375 22.60 -48.68 -96.03
C LYS A 375 23.22 -48.85 -97.41
N ALA A 376 23.93 -47.84 -97.93
CA ALA A 376 24.65 -47.94 -99.20
C ALA A 376 25.82 -48.93 -99.11
N LEU A 377 26.60 -48.89 -98.02
CA LEU A 377 27.67 -49.84 -97.73
C LEU A 377 27.16 -51.28 -97.61
N GLN A 378 26.05 -51.50 -96.90
CA GLN A 378 25.44 -52.83 -96.80
C GLN A 378 25.00 -53.38 -98.18
N ARG A 379 24.49 -52.52 -99.07
CA ARG A 379 24.16 -52.93 -100.45
C ARG A 379 25.42 -53.27 -101.26
N ALA A 380 26.49 -52.49 -101.10
CA ALA A 380 27.77 -52.77 -101.75
C ALA A 380 28.34 -54.12 -101.29
N HIS A 381 28.40 -54.36 -99.97
CA HIS A 381 28.85 -55.65 -99.44
C HIS A 381 27.96 -56.82 -99.88
N LYS A 382 26.64 -56.62 -99.97
CA LYS A 382 25.75 -57.67 -100.49
C LYS A 382 26.07 -57.99 -101.95
N ALA A 383 26.33 -56.98 -102.78
CA ALA A 383 26.73 -57.16 -104.17
C ALA A 383 28.13 -57.81 -104.29
N GLU A 384 29.07 -57.46 -103.41
CA GLU A 384 30.39 -58.11 -103.33
C GLU A 384 30.26 -59.59 -102.97
N ASN A 385 29.44 -59.94 -101.97
CA ASN A 385 29.19 -61.34 -101.61
C ASN A 385 28.48 -62.10 -102.76
N GLU A 386 27.51 -61.47 -103.44
CA GLU A 386 26.86 -62.06 -104.62
C GLU A 386 27.89 -62.31 -105.75
N LEU A 387 28.82 -61.39 -105.98
CA LEU A 387 29.93 -61.57 -106.91
C LEU A 387 30.85 -62.73 -106.49
N GLU A 388 31.27 -62.77 -105.22
CA GLU A 388 32.12 -63.84 -104.67
C GLU A 388 31.46 -65.20 -104.84
N THR A 389 30.16 -65.32 -104.52
CA THR A 389 29.41 -66.59 -104.71
C THR A 389 29.33 -67.01 -106.18
N LEU A 390 29.16 -66.07 -107.11
CA LEU A 390 29.16 -66.36 -108.55
C LEU A 390 30.55 -66.78 -109.03
N GLN A 391 31.61 -66.23 -108.45
CA GLN A 391 32.99 -66.54 -108.77
C GLN A 391 33.41 -67.91 -108.21
N ASP A 392 32.96 -68.26 -107.01
CA ASP A 392 33.08 -69.60 -106.43
C ASP A 392 32.29 -70.63 -107.25
N GLN A 393 31.08 -70.29 -107.70
CA GLN A 393 30.31 -71.15 -108.60
C GLN A 393 31.02 -71.38 -109.94
N LEU A 394 31.62 -70.34 -110.51
CA LEU A 394 32.39 -70.44 -111.74
C LEU A 394 33.60 -71.36 -111.58
N THR A 395 34.41 -71.14 -110.54
CA THR A 395 35.60 -71.97 -110.26
C THR A 395 35.23 -73.42 -109.91
N HIS A 396 34.12 -73.62 -109.22
CA HIS A 396 33.56 -74.95 -108.98
C HIS A 396 33.14 -75.64 -110.29
N LEU A 397 32.40 -74.96 -111.17
CA LEU A 397 31.99 -75.50 -112.47
C LEU A 397 33.18 -75.79 -113.39
N GLU A 398 34.21 -74.95 -113.37
CA GLU A 398 35.49 -75.20 -114.05
C GLU A 398 36.18 -76.46 -113.47
N GLY A 399 36.18 -76.61 -112.14
CA GLY A 399 36.66 -77.81 -111.44
C GLY A 399 35.83 -79.07 -111.75
N GLU A 400 34.51 -78.96 -111.86
CA GLU A 400 33.60 -80.04 -112.27
C GLU A 400 33.83 -80.47 -113.71
N LEU A 401 34.14 -79.52 -114.61
CA LEU A 401 34.45 -79.82 -116.00
C LEU A 401 35.77 -80.59 -116.11
N VAL A 402 36.80 -80.14 -115.39
CA VAL A 402 38.12 -80.78 -115.34
C VAL A 402 38.02 -82.15 -114.66
N SER A 403 37.37 -82.23 -113.50
CA SER A 403 37.15 -83.50 -112.81
C SER A 403 36.27 -84.43 -113.62
N GLY A 404 35.25 -83.94 -114.34
CA GLY A 404 34.43 -84.71 -115.26
C GLY A 404 35.21 -85.29 -116.43
N ALA A 405 36.23 -84.60 -116.94
CA ALA A 405 37.15 -85.17 -117.93
C ALA A 405 37.97 -86.33 -117.34
N VAL A 406 38.55 -86.14 -116.15
CA VAL A 406 39.28 -87.19 -115.43
C VAL A 406 38.37 -88.36 -115.05
N LEU A 407 37.12 -88.09 -114.67
CA LEU A 407 36.15 -89.10 -114.26
C LEU A 407 35.72 -89.95 -115.45
N ARG A 408 35.58 -89.39 -116.65
CA ARG A 408 35.31 -90.17 -117.87
C ARG A 408 36.46 -91.13 -118.20
N ASP A 409 37.70 -90.69 -118.01
CA ASP A 409 38.88 -91.54 -118.21
C ASP A 409 38.96 -92.65 -117.14
N ASN A 410 38.69 -92.30 -115.87
CA ASN A 410 38.60 -93.28 -114.78
C ASN A 410 37.42 -94.24 -114.97
N LEU A 411 36.27 -93.80 -115.45
CA LEU A 411 35.10 -94.66 -115.69
C LEU A 411 35.38 -95.63 -116.83
N ASN A 412 36.11 -95.22 -117.87
CA ASN A 412 36.57 -96.14 -118.90
C ASN A 412 37.54 -97.19 -118.34
N LEU A 413 38.45 -96.79 -117.43
CA LEU A 413 39.34 -97.72 -116.74
C LEU A 413 38.56 -98.68 -115.82
N GLU A 414 37.63 -98.17 -115.03
CA GLU A 414 36.80 -98.96 -114.12
C GLU A 414 35.83 -99.86 -114.87
N LYS A 415 35.25 -99.46 -116.00
CA LYS A 415 34.44 -100.33 -116.86
C LYS A 415 35.24 -101.58 -117.27
N GLN A 416 36.53 -101.43 -117.58
CA GLN A 416 37.40 -102.57 -117.84
C GLN A 416 37.66 -103.43 -116.59
N LYS A 417 37.78 -102.83 -115.39
CA LYS A 417 37.91 -103.57 -114.13
C LYS A 417 36.62 -104.27 -113.71
N TYR A 418 35.46 -103.64 -113.87
CA TYR A 418 34.15 -104.20 -113.55
C TYR A 418 33.74 -105.32 -114.50
N LEU A 419 34.13 -105.27 -115.78
CA LEU A 419 33.99 -106.44 -116.64
C LEU A 419 34.76 -107.63 -116.06
N LYS A 420 36.02 -107.43 -115.65
CA LYS A 420 36.81 -108.46 -114.96
C LYS A 420 36.23 -108.88 -113.61
N PHE A 421 35.63 -107.97 -112.85
CA PHE A 421 34.99 -108.31 -111.58
C PHE A 421 33.66 -109.04 -111.79
N LEU A 422 32.84 -108.66 -112.77
CA LEU A 422 31.63 -109.39 -113.11
C LEU A 422 31.95 -110.79 -113.61
N ASP A 423 33.09 -111.00 -114.29
CA ASP A 423 33.60 -112.35 -114.54
C ASP A 423 33.80 -113.12 -113.22
N GLN A 424 34.43 -112.50 -112.20
CA GLN A 424 34.67 -113.09 -110.89
C GLN A 424 33.42 -113.24 -110.00
N LEU A 425 32.48 -112.29 -110.03
CA LEU A 425 31.25 -112.31 -109.23
C LEU A 425 30.27 -113.30 -109.83
N SER A 426 30.20 -113.40 -111.15
CA SER A 426 29.48 -114.48 -111.84
C SER A 426 30.08 -115.83 -111.47
N GLU A 427 31.41 -115.92 -111.29
CA GLU A 427 32.06 -117.13 -110.76
C GLU A 427 31.65 -117.41 -109.29
N LYS A 428 31.67 -116.41 -108.39
CA LYS A 428 31.36 -116.54 -106.95
C LYS A 428 29.88 -116.79 -106.64
N MET A 429 28.98 -116.15 -107.38
CA MET A 429 27.54 -116.37 -107.31
C MET A 429 27.11 -117.63 -108.10
N LYS A 430 28.08 -118.37 -108.70
CA LYS A 430 27.92 -119.63 -109.45
C LYS A 430 27.02 -119.52 -110.69
N LEU A 431 27.18 -118.46 -111.48
CA LEU A 431 26.36 -118.11 -112.64
C LEU A 431 26.96 -118.53 -114.02
N GLY A 432 28.17 -119.13 -114.06
CA GLY A 432 28.69 -119.99 -115.15
C GLY A 432 28.83 -119.40 -116.59
N HIS A 433 28.81 -120.29 -117.60
CA HIS A 433 28.96 -120.00 -119.06
C HIS A 433 27.89 -119.04 -119.60
N MET A 434 26.71 -118.97 -118.96
CA MET A 434 25.64 -118.05 -119.38
C MET A 434 26.05 -116.58 -119.21
N ALA A 435 26.92 -116.25 -118.25
CA ALA A 435 27.41 -114.88 -118.12
C ALA A 435 28.40 -114.50 -119.23
N ALA A 436 29.19 -115.46 -119.76
CA ALA A 436 30.31 -115.19 -120.67
C ALA A 436 29.88 -114.56 -122.01
N GLU A 437 28.71 -114.92 -122.53
CA GLU A 437 28.18 -114.45 -123.82
C GLU A 437 27.30 -113.18 -123.70
N LEU A 438 27.01 -112.72 -122.48
CA LEU A 438 26.14 -111.58 -122.21
C LEU A 438 26.92 -110.27 -122.03
N GLY A 439 26.39 -109.18 -122.59
CA GLY A 439 26.90 -107.82 -122.39
C GLY A 439 26.81 -107.35 -120.93
N PHE A 440 27.57 -106.30 -120.57
CA PHE A 440 27.71 -105.78 -119.19
C PHE A 440 26.37 -105.63 -118.45
N ASP A 441 25.36 -105.05 -119.11
CA ASP A 441 24.05 -104.76 -118.50
C ASP A 441 23.28 -106.04 -118.16
N MET A 442 23.27 -107.03 -119.05
CA MET A 442 22.54 -108.29 -118.82
C MET A 442 23.19 -109.15 -117.72
N ARG A 443 24.48 -108.95 -117.43
CA ARG A 443 25.15 -109.63 -116.30
C ARG A 443 24.72 -109.08 -114.94
N LEU A 444 24.33 -107.80 -114.86
CA LEU A 444 23.96 -107.13 -113.61
C LEU A 444 22.57 -107.56 -113.13
N ASP A 445 21.61 -107.70 -114.04
CA ASP A 445 20.21 -108.07 -113.72
C ASP A 445 20.10 -109.45 -113.05
N VAL A 446 20.98 -110.37 -113.47
CA VAL A 446 21.08 -111.71 -112.87
C VAL A 446 21.58 -111.64 -111.41
N VAL A 447 22.40 -110.64 -111.07
CA VAL A 447 22.92 -110.42 -109.70
C VAL A 447 21.90 -109.67 -108.83
N LEU A 448 21.19 -108.68 -109.38
CA LEU A 448 20.26 -107.81 -108.63
C LEU A 448 19.07 -108.56 -108.03
N SER A 449 18.50 -109.50 -108.77
CA SER A 449 17.39 -110.34 -108.31
C SER A 449 17.71 -111.10 -107.01
N ARG A 450 19.00 -111.27 -106.69
CA ARG A 450 19.45 -111.94 -105.48
C ARG A 450 19.42 -111.06 -104.22
N THR A 451 19.49 -109.73 -104.36
CA THR A 451 19.74 -108.81 -103.23
C THR A 451 18.46 -108.28 -102.57
N GLU A 452 17.38 -108.11 -103.34
CA GLU A 452 16.10 -107.58 -102.85
C GLU A 452 15.42 -108.41 -101.75
N GLN A 453 15.83 -109.67 -101.60
CA GLN A 453 15.37 -110.52 -100.49
C GLN A 453 15.81 -110.02 -99.11
N LEU A 454 16.84 -109.18 -98.97
CA LEU A 454 17.48 -108.86 -97.69
C LEU A 454 16.96 -107.61 -96.96
N VAL A 455 16.36 -106.63 -97.66
CA VAL A 455 16.06 -105.27 -97.13
C VAL A 455 14.80 -105.18 -96.25
N ARG A 456 13.88 -106.14 -96.30
CA ARG A 456 12.55 -106.02 -95.66
C ARG A 456 12.54 -106.03 -94.11
N LEU A 457 13.69 -106.19 -93.45
CA LEU A 457 13.78 -106.45 -92.01
C LEU A 457 13.93 -105.19 -91.11
N GLU A 458 14.34 -104.02 -91.62
CA GLU A 458 14.75 -102.86 -90.78
C GLU A 458 13.66 -101.84 -90.37
N ASN A 459 12.54 -101.74 -91.08
CA ASN A 459 11.61 -100.60 -90.94
C ASN A 459 10.76 -100.54 -89.64
N SER A 460 10.87 -101.49 -88.72
CA SER A 460 9.97 -101.60 -87.56
C SER A 460 10.36 -100.76 -86.33
N ALA A 461 11.59 -100.24 -86.22
CA ALA A 461 12.13 -99.66 -84.97
C ALA A 461 11.79 -98.17 -84.70
N VAL A 462 11.29 -97.41 -85.68
CA VAL A 462 11.28 -95.93 -85.63
C VAL A 462 10.08 -95.33 -84.87
N ILE A 463 9.01 -96.10 -84.63
CA ILE A 463 7.72 -95.56 -84.18
C ILE A 463 7.67 -95.24 -82.67
N GLU A 464 8.55 -95.80 -81.84
CA GLU A 464 8.45 -95.77 -80.37
C GLU A 464 8.86 -94.43 -79.70
N ASN A 465 9.72 -93.62 -80.33
CA ASN A 465 10.34 -92.46 -79.67
C ASN A 465 9.47 -91.18 -79.55
N LYS A 466 8.32 -91.09 -80.22
CA LYS A 466 7.51 -89.84 -80.32
C LYS A 466 6.70 -89.51 -79.06
N THR A 467 6.46 -90.47 -78.18
CA THR A 467 5.46 -90.39 -77.09
C THR A 467 5.98 -89.72 -75.81
N ILE A 468 7.30 -89.65 -75.60
CA ILE A 468 7.90 -89.24 -74.32
C ILE A 468 7.91 -87.70 -74.11
N ALA A 469 8.01 -86.91 -75.18
CA ALA A 469 8.21 -85.45 -75.09
C ALA A 469 7.01 -84.66 -74.51
N HIS A 470 5.79 -85.16 -74.67
CA HIS A 470 4.56 -84.40 -74.35
C HIS A 470 4.26 -84.29 -72.84
N ASN A 471 4.85 -85.15 -72.00
CA ASN A 471 4.56 -85.21 -70.57
C ASN A 471 5.33 -84.20 -69.71
N LEU A 472 6.46 -83.65 -70.19
CA LEU A 472 7.31 -82.73 -69.41
C LEU A 472 6.74 -81.31 -69.35
N GLN A 473 6.08 -80.86 -70.41
CA GLN A 473 5.56 -79.49 -70.56
C GLN A 473 4.45 -79.15 -69.56
N ARG A 474 3.69 -80.16 -69.10
CA ARG A 474 2.56 -79.99 -68.16
C ARG A 474 3.00 -79.71 -66.71
N LYS A 475 4.19 -80.17 -66.31
CA LYS A 475 4.69 -80.03 -64.92
C LYS A 475 5.20 -78.61 -64.60
N LEU A 476 5.68 -77.88 -65.59
CA LEU A 476 6.27 -76.54 -65.43
C LEU A 476 5.22 -75.48 -65.01
N LYS A 477 4.02 -75.55 -65.59
CA LYS A 477 2.94 -74.54 -65.38
C LYS A 477 2.46 -74.49 -63.91
N THR A 478 2.30 -75.65 -63.29
CA THR A 478 1.78 -75.81 -61.92
C THR A 478 2.70 -75.24 -60.83
N GLN A 479 4.01 -75.10 -61.10
CA GLN A 479 4.96 -74.57 -60.11
C GLN A 479 4.94 -73.03 -60.03
N LYS A 480 4.57 -72.34 -61.11
CA LYS A 480 4.58 -70.88 -61.19
C LYS A 480 3.49 -70.23 -60.32
N GLU A 481 2.27 -70.76 -60.41
CA GLU A 481 1.09 -70.25 -59.67
C GLU A 481 1.25 -70.37 -58.13
N ARG A 482 2.03 -71.34 -57.65
CA ARG A 482 2.30 -71.52 -56.20
C ARG A 482 3.22 -70.46 -55.60
N LEU A 483 4.09 -69.85 -56.41
CA LEU A 483 5.05 -68.86 -55.94
C LEU A 483 4.37 -67.50 -55.71
N GLU A 484 3.53 -67.08 -56.65
CA GLU A 484 2.81 -65.79 -56.62
C GLU A 484 1.88 -65.67 -55.40
N SER A 485 1.25 -66.78 -54.98
CA SER A 485 0.40 -66.82 -53.79
C SER A 485 1.16 -66.59 -52.47
N ARG A 486 2.43 -67.02 -52.38
CA ARG A 486 3.25 -66.84 -51.16
C ARG A 486 3.77 -65.41 -51.01
N GLU A 487 4.05 -64.74 -52.13
CA GLU A 487 4.52 -63.35 -52.15
C GLU A 487 3.46 -62.38 -51.59
N LEU A 488 2.18 -62.59 -51.94
CA LEU A 488 1.07 -61.80 -51.41
C LEU A 488 0.97 -61.88 -49.88
N HIS A 489 1.19 -63.07 -49.32
CA HIS A 489 1.11 -63.29 -47.87
C HIS A 489 2.24 -62.58 -47.11
N MET A 490 3.45 -62.58 -47.67
CA MET A 490 4.60 -61.86 -47.10
C MET A 490 4.36 -60.35 -47.00
N ASN A 491 3.73 -59.75 -48.01
CA ASN A 491 3.47 -58.30 -48.02
C ASN A 491 2.44 -57.88 -46.95
N LEU A 492 1.38 -58.66 -46.73
CA LEU A 492 0.39 -58.40 -45.68
C LEU A 492 1.00 -58.45 -44.27
N LEU A 493 1.92 -59.39 -44.03
CA LEU A 493 2.59 -59.50 -42.73
C LEU A 493 3.51 -58.30 -42.45
N ARG A 494 4.23 -57.80 -43.47
CA ARG A 494 5.08 -56.60 -43.33
C ARG A 494 4.27 -55.36 -42.96
N GLN A 495 3.12 -55.15 -43.61
CA GLN A 495 2.25 -54.01 -43.32
C GLN A 495 1.70 -54.08 -41.88
N LYS A 496 1.38 -55.27 -41.37
CA LYS A 496 0.92 -55.46 -39.99
C LYS A 496 2.00 -55.15 -38.95
N ILE A 497 3.27 -55.42 -39.26
CA ILE A 497 4.41 -55.11 -38.37
C ILE A 497 4.57 -53.60 -38.24
N VAL A 498 4.56 -52.86 -39.36
CA VAL A 498 4.68 -51.39 -39.35
C VAL A 498 3.58 -50.75 -38.49
N GLN A 499 2.33 -51.18 -38.66
CA GLN A 499 1.21 -50.68 -37.84
C GLN A 499 1.41 -50.94 -36.33
N LEU A 500 1.94 -52.10 -35.95
CA LEU A 500 2.18 -52.44 -34.55
C LEU A 500 3.35 -51.64 -33.95
N GLU A 501 4.33 -51.25 -34.75
CA GLU A 501 5.44 -50.39 -34.33
C GLU A 501 4.99 -48.94 -34.09
N GLU A 502 4.14 -48.41 -34.97
CA GLU A 502 3.53 -47.08 -34.82
C GLU A 502 2.67 -46.99 -33.54
N ASP A 503 1.78 -47.97 -33.32
CA ASP A 503 0.94 -48.05 -32.12
C ASP A 503 1.77 -48.08 -30.82
N LYS A 504 2.94 -48.75 -30.85
CA LYS A 504 3.87 -48.81 -29.71
C LYS A 504 4.53 -47.46 -29.45
N GLN A 505 4.94 -46.74 -30.50
CA GLN A 505 5.55 -45.41 -30.37
C GLN A 505 4.56 -44.40 -29.77
N VAL A 506 3.31 -44.39 -30.24
CA VAL A 506 2.26 -43.52 -29.71
C VAL A 506 1.99 -43.79 -28.23
N ARG A 507 1.88 -45.07 -27.83
CA ARG A 507 1.71 -45.43 -26.40
C ARG A 507 2.87 -44.95 -25.53
N THR A 508 4.10 -45.02 -26.04
CA THR A 508 5.30 -44.60 -25.31
C THR A 508 5.35 -43.08 -25.14
N ALA A 509 4.96 -42.31 -26.17
CA ALA A 509 4.84 -40.86 -26.09
C ALA A 509 3.79 -40.42 -25.03
N LEU A 510 2.62 -41.06 -25.01
CA LEU A 510 1.57 -40.77 -24.03
C LEU A 510 1.99 -41.09 -22.59
N THR A 511 2.83 -42.11 -22.37
CA THR A 511 3.38 -42.37 -21.04
C THR A 511 4.36 -41.30 -20.58
N VAL A 512 5.19 -40.77 -21.49
CA VAL A 512 6.13 -39.69 -21.18
C VAL A 512 5.39 -38.38 -20.87
N GLU A 513 4.40 -38.00 -21.67
CA GLU A 513 3.56 -36.81 -21.40
C GLU A 513 2.83 -36.92 -20.05
N ARG A 514 2.35 -38.13 -19.72
CA ARG A 514 1.74 -38.39 -18.41
C ARG A 514 2.75 -38.15 -17.29
N ASP A 515 3.97 -38.66 -17.39
CA ASP A 515 4.98 -38.51 -16.33
C ASP A 515 5.43 -37.06 -16.16
N ASP A 516 5.55 -36.31 -17.26
CA ASP A 516 5.84 -34.88 -17.22
C ASP A 516 4.71 -34.08 -16.55
N ALA A 517 3.45 -34.39 -16.86
CA ALA A 517 2.30 -33.80 -16.17
C ALA A 517 2.35 -34.08 -14.65
N HIS A 518 2.64 -35.32 -14.22
CA HIS A 518 2.78 -35.64 -12.80
C HIS A 518 3.93 -34.89 -12.12
N LEU A 519 5.06 -34.67 -12.80
CA LEU A 519 6.16 -33.85 -12.29
C LEU A 519 5.76 -32.38 -12.12
N THR A 520 4.96 -31.83 -13.03
CA THR A 520 4.44 -30.46 -12.89
C THR A 520 3.49 -30.33 -11.70
N ILE A 521 2.58 -31.30 -11.50
CA ILE A 521 1.67 -31.35 -10.35
C ILE A 521 2.45 -31.35 -9.04
N ARG A 522 3.46 -32.24 -8.90
CA ARG A 522 4.31 -32.30 -7.69
C ARG A 522 5.07 -30.99 -7.41
N LYS A 523 5.50 -30.27 -8.46
CA LYS A 523 6.15 -28.96 -8.30
C LYS A 523 5.18 -27.89 -7.81
N LEU A 524 3.93 -27.93 -8.28
CA LEU A 524 2.86 -27.02 -7.83
C LEU A 524 2.44 -27.33 -6.40
N GLU A 525 2.28 -28.60 -6.02
CA GLU A 525 1.99 -29.03 -4.64
C GLU A 525 3.04 -28.50 -3.66
N LYS A 526 4.34 -28.64 -3.97
CA LYS A 526 5.43 -28.06 -3.15
C LYS A 526 5.42 -26.53 -3.07
N LYS A 527 4.87 -25.83 -4.07
CA LYS A 527 4.69 -24.37 -4.00
C LYS A 527 3.51 -24.01 -3.08
N VAL A 528 2.42 -24.76 -3.16
CA VAL A 528 1.25 -24.60 -2.29
C VAL A 528 1.62 -24.85 -0.82
N GLU A 529 2.36 -25.92 -0.52
CA GLU A 529 2.83 -26.20 0.85
C GLU A 529 3.72 -25.08 1.41
N ARG A 530 4.61 -24.50 0.60
CA ARG A 530 5.45 -23.37 1.01
C ARG A 530 4.62 -22.12 1.30
N MET A 531 3.71 -21.78 0.39
CA MET A 531 2.81 -20.64 0.60
C MET A 531 1.91 -20.84 1.83
N GLN A 532 1.44 -22.06 2.10
CA GLN A 532 0.68 -22.36 3.33
C GLN A 532 1.52 -22.19 4.61
N LYS A 533 2.79 -22.59 4.60
CA LYS A 533 3.72 -22.35 5.74
C LYS A 533 4.02 -20.87 5.96
N GLU A 534 4.24 -20.11 4.89
CA GLU A 534 4.42 -18.66 5.00
C GLU A 534 3.17 -17.97 5.55
N LEU A 535 1.99 -18.41 5.11
CA LEU A 535 0.73 -17.91 5.60
C LEU A 535 0.47 -18.26 7.08
N SER A 536 0.88 -19.46 7.53
CA SER A 536 0.79 -19.83 8.96
C SER A 536 1.74 -18.99 9.82
N MET A 537 3.00 -18.79 9.39
CA MET A 537 3.96 -17.93 10.09
C MET A 537 3.46 -16.48 10.18
N CYS A 538 2.88 -15.95 9.10
CA CYS A 538 2.27 -14.61 9.11
C CYS A 538 1.07 -14.52 10.07
N ARG A 539 0.24 -15.55 10.15
CA ARG A 539 -0.86 -15.61 11.14
C ARG A 539 -0.34 -15.64 12.56
N GLU A 540 0.68 -16.45 12.85
CA GLU A 540 1.33 -16.54 14.17
C GLU A 540 1.93 -15.18 14.59
N SER A 541 2.67 -14.52 13.69
CA SER A 541 3.20 -13.18 13.94
C SER A 541 2.09 -12.13 14.18
N ASN A 542 0.98 -12.20 13.44
CA ASN A 542 -0.15 -11.31 13.64
C ASN A 542 -0.83 -11.55 15.01
N THR A 543 -0.95 -12.81 15.44
CA THR A 543 -1.43 -13.13 16.80
C THR A 543 -0.48 -12.63 17.88
N GLU A 544 0.84 -12.74 17.67
CA GLU A 544 1.85 -12.22 18.61
C GLU A 544 1.82 -10.69 18.70
N LEU A 545 1.69 -9.99 17.57
CA LEU A 545 1.55 -8.53 17.54
C LEU A 545 0.26 -8.07 18.23
N LYS A 546 -0.85 -8.81 18.08
CA LYS A 546 -2.09 -8.53 18.81
C LYS A 546 -1.92 -8.71 20.32
N ALA A 547 -1.18 -9.73 20.75
CA ALA A 547 -0.85 -9.92 22.17
C ALA A 547 0.01 -8.75 22.70
N LYS A 548 1.08 -8.38 21.99
CA LYS A 548 1.93 -7.22 22.35
C LYS A 548 1.15 -5.90 22.38
N LEU A 549 0.18 -5.73 21.48
CA LEU A 549 -0.69 -4.56 21.48
C LEU A 549 -1.61 -4.54 22.72
N ALA A 550 -2.13 -5.69 23.14
CA ALA A 550 -2.92 -5.81 24.36
C ALA A 550 -2.06 -5.47 25.60
N ASP A 551 -0.84 -6.00 25.68
CA ASP A 551 0.10 -5.69 26.77
C ASP A 551 0.45 -4.20 26.81
N THR A 552 0.66 -3.59 25.63
CA THR A 552 0.94 -2.14 25.52
C THR A 552 -0.26 -1.30 25.97
N ASN A 553 -1.48 -1.73 25.65
CA ASN A 553 -2.69 -1.06 26.13
C ASN A 553 -2.83 -1.18 27.65
N GLU A 554 -2.51 -2.33 28.23
CA GLU A 554 -2.50 -2.51 29.70
C GLU A 554 -1.45 -1.60 30.36
N LEU A 555 -0.24 -1.53 29.79
CA LEU A 555 0.80 -0.61 30.26
C LEU A 555 0.35 0.85 30.15
N LYS A 556 -0.31 1.24 29.05
CA LYS A 556 -0.83 2.60 28.88
C LYS A 556 -1.90 2.93 29.91
N ILE A 557 -2.78 1.99 30.25
CA ILE A 557 -3.76 2.16 31.34
C ILE A 557 -3.03 2.38 32.66
N LYS A 558 -2.05 1.52 33.00
CA LYS A 558 -1.22 1.68 34.21
C LYS A 558 -0.49 3.02 34.25
N THR A 559 0.06 3.49 33.13
CA THR A 559 0.71 4.80 33.04
C THR A 559 -0.28 5.94 33.27
N LEU A 560 -1.49 5.86 32.72
CA LEU A 560 -2.54 6.85 32.96
C LEU A 560 -2.98 6.88 34.43
N GLU A 561 -3.12 5.71 35.06
CA GLU A 561 -3.40 5.59 36.50
C GLU A 561 -2.27 6.19 37.35
N GLN A 562 -1.01 5.91 37.01
CA GLN A 562 0.15 6.51 37.67
C GLN A 562 0.20 8.03 37.47
N THR A 563 -0.09 8.52 36.27
CA THR A 563 -0.14 9.97 35.99
C THR A 563 -1.22 10.63 36.82
N LYS A 564 -2.40 10.01 36.96
CA LYS A 564 -3.46 10.49 37.83
C LYS A 564 -3.04 10.52 39.31
N ALA A 565 -2.36 9.50 39.79
CA ALA A 565 -1.82 9.48 41.15
C ALA A 565 -0.75 10.56 41.37
N ILE A 566 0.11 10.83 40.38
CA ILE A 566 1.09 11.92 40.42
C ILE A 566 0.39 13.28 40.44
N GLU A 567 -0.67 13.46 39.65
CA GLU A 567 -1.49 14.67 39.64
C GLU A 567 -2.11 14.94 41.02
N ASP A 568 -2.70 13.90 41.63
CA ASP A 568 -3.27 13.98 42.98
C ASP A 568 -2.20 14.30 44.03
N LEU A 569 -1.02 13.69 43.92
CA LEU A 569 0.14 14.01 44.77
C LEU A 569 0.64 15.44 44.55
N ASN A 570 0.68 15.94 43.31
CA ASN A 570 1.05 17.33 43.02
C ASN A 570 0.04 18.31 43.62
N ILE A 571 -1.26 18.04 43.53
CA ILE A 571 -2.29 18.84 44.18
C ILE A 571 -2.09 18.85 45.70
N SER A 572 -1.74 17.70 46.29
CA SER A 572 -1.45 17.61 47.72
C SER A 572 -0.17 18.37 48.12
N ARG A 573 0.88 18.28 47.29
CA ARG A 573 2.13 19.03 47.46
C ARG A 573 1.86 20.53 47.38
N ASP A 574 1.10 21.01 46.40
CA ASP A 574 0.80 22.44 46.25
C ASP A 574 -0.02 22.98 47.43
N LYS A 575 -0.89 22.14 48.02
CA LYS A 575 -1.56 22.47 49.28
C LYS A 575 -0.58 22.55 50.45
N LEU A 576 0.35 21.60 50.55
CA LEU A 576 1.42 21.60 51.56
C LEU A 576 2.36 22.80 51.40
N GLU A 577 2.73 23.16 50.17
CA GLU A 577 3.54 24.32 49.81
C GLU A 577 2.84 25.60 50.28
N LYS A 578 1.55 25.77 49.98
CA LYS A 578 0.76 26.91 50.48
C LYS A 578 0.66 26.95 52.00
N MET A 579 0.61 25.80 52.68
CA MET A 579 0.63 25.76 54.14
C MET A 579 2.02 26.10 54.69
N LYS A 580 3.09 25.67 54.01
CA LYS A 580 4.47 26.00 54.32
C LYS A 580 4.74 27.49 54.14
N GLU A 581 4.36 28.09 53.01
CA GLU A 581 4.48 29.54 52.75
C GLU A 581 3.77 30.35 53.85
N LYS A 582 2.54 29.97 54.23
CA LYS A 582 1.82 30.61 55.36
C LYS A 582 2.53 30.44 56.69
N ALA A 583 3.20 29.31 56.92
CA ALA A 583 3.97 29.08 58.13
C ALA A 583 5.28 29.89 58.12
N GLU A 584 5.94 30.00 56.96
CA GLU A 584 7.13 30.83 56.75
C GLU A 584 6.80 32.32 56.90
N GLU A 585 5.68 32.81 56.35
CA GLU A 585 5.21 34.18 56.58
C GLU A 585 4.99 34.48 58.06
N LYS A 586 4.37 33.55 58.80
CA LYS A 586 4.18 33.66 60.26
C LYS A 586 5.52 33.61 61.00
N LEU A 587 6.44 32.74 60.58
CA LEU A 587 7.77 32.64 61.16
C LEU A 587 8.55 33.94 60.94
N MET A 588 8.52 34.50 59.73
CA MET A 588 9.15 35.77 59.40
C MET A 588 8.55 36.93 60.17
N ALA A 589 7.23 36.96 60.38
CA ALA A 589 6.58 37.94 61.23
C ALA A 589 7.07 37.84 62.69
N VAL A 590 7.06 36.64 63.27
CA VAL A 590 7.59 36.39 64.62
C VAL A 590 9.08 36.71 64.72
N GLN A 591 9.86 36.43 63.68
CA GLN A 591 11.28 36.74 63.64
C GLN A 591 11.52 38.25 63.57
N SER A 592 10.72 39.00 62.81
CA SER A 592 10.78 40.47 62.79
C SER A 592 10.35 41.10 64.11
N GLU A 593 9.36 40.51 64.79
CA GLU A 593 8.97 40.90 66.16
C GLU A 593 10.11 40.62 67.14
N LEU A 594 10.76 39.46 67.03
CA LEU A 594 11.90 39.10 67.86
C LEU A 594 13.08 40.06 67.62
N ASP A 595 13.43 40.34 66.37
CA ASP A 595 14.51 41.28 66.01
C ASP A 595 14.20 42.70 66.54
N ALA A 596 12.94 43.14 66.49
CA ALA A 596 12.51 44.41 67.07
C ALA A 596 12.66 44.42 68.60
N THR A 597 12.25 43.35 69.29
CA THR A 597 12.46 43.24 70.75
C THR A 597 13.93 43.11 71.13
N GLU A 598 14.76 42.47 70.30
CA GLU A 598 16.20 42.38 70.52
C GLU A 598 16.87 43.74 70.33
N LEU A 599 16.42 44.54 69.34
CA LEU A 599 16.89 45.91 69.13
C LEU A 599 16.49 46.81 70.31
N GLU A 600 15.23 46.77 70.75
CA GLU A 600 14.78 47.51 71.95
C GLU A 600 15.60 47.11 73.18
N ALA A 601 15.82 45.81 73.40
CA ALA A 601 16.64 45.32 74.51
C ALA A 601 18.11 45.77 74.40
N LYS A 602 18.68 45.85 73.19
CA LYS A 602 20.03 46.39 72.95
C LYS A 602 20.08 47.90 73.23
N GLU A 603 19.09 48.66 72.80
CA GLU A 603 18.99 50.10 73.06
C GLU A 603 18.79 50.38 74.56
N ASP A 604 17.97 49.61 75.26
CA ASP A 604 17.81 49.68 76.71
C ASP A 604 19.12 49.35 77.43
N LYS A 605 19.83 48.32 76.98
CA LYS A 605 21.16 47.96 77.52
C LYS A 605 22.18 49.06 77.28
N GLU A 606 22.16 49.71 76.11
CA GLU A 606 23.05 50.81 75.79
C GLU A 606 22.69 52.09 76.58
N ARG A 607 21.40 52.38 76.76
CA ARG A 607 20.93 53.43 77.68
C ARG A 607 21.39 53.17 79.11
N ALA A 608 21.30 51.94 79.60
CA ALA A 608 21.81 51.56 80.92
C ALA A 608 23.34 51.69 81.02
N ARG A 609 24.10 51.31 79.98
CA ARG A 609 25.56 51.52 79.93
C ARG A 609 25.93 52.99 79.94
N ASN A 610 25.27 53.82 79.12
CA ASN A 610 25.49 55.27 79.10
C ASN A 610 25.17 55.88 80.46
N MET A 611 24.09 55.44 81.12
CA MET A 611 23.76 55.86 82.48
C MET A 611 24.85 55.47 83.48
N ILE A 612 25.37 54.24 83.41
CA ILE A 612 26.50 53.78 84.24
C ILE A 612 27.75 54.61 83.95
N GLU A 613 28.03 54.94 82.69
CA GLU A 613 29.20 55.76 82.32
C GLU A 613 29.07 57.19 82.85
N VAL A 614 27.89 57.81 82.75
CA VAL A 614 27.58 59.11 83.38
C VAL A 614 27.81 59.03 84.88
N VAL A 615 27.20 58.06 85.58
CA VAL A 615 27.39 57.87 87.03
C VAL A 615 28.86 57.61 87.37
N THR A 616 29.59 56.85 86.55
CA THR A 616 31.02 56.59 86.76
C THR A 616 31.85 57.85 86.54
N SER A 617 31.49 58.70 85.57
CA SER A 617 32.16 59.97 85.31
C SER A 617 31.87 60.99 86.41
N GLU A 618 30.63 61.06 86.91
CA GLU A 618 30.22 61.87 88.06
C GLU A 618 30.95 61.40 89.32
N MET A 619 31.01 60.10 89.57
CA MET A 619 31.77 59.50 90.66
C MET A 619 33.27 59.80 90.56
N ARG A 620 33.83 59.84 89.34
CA ARG A 620 35.23 60.23 89.09
C ARG A 620 35.45 61.73 89.35
N THR A 621 34.50 62.59 88.98
CA THR A 621 34.56 64.02 89.29
C THR A 621 34.37 64.32 90.78
N LEU A 622 33.46 63.62 91.47
CA LEU A 622 33.27 63.69 92.92
C LEU A 622 34.53 63.22 93.63
N LYS A 623 35.14 62.12 93.20
CA LYS A 623 36.42 61.63 93.72
C LYS A 623 37.55 62.68 93.56
N LYS A 624 37.66 63.32 92.39
CA LYS A 624 38.61 64.44 92.19
C LYS A 624 38.31 65.65 93.08
N SER A 625 37.04 66.03 93.21
CA SER A 625 36.64 67.15 94.08
C SER A 625 36.92 66.87 95.56
N LEU A 626 36.81 65.60 95.97
CA LEU A 626 37.16 65.13 97.31
C LEU A 626 38.68 65.17 97.53
N GLU A 627 39.48 64.69 96.57
CA GLU A 627 40.94 64.79 96.62
C GLU A 627 41.44 66.26 96.61
N GLU A 628 40.73 67.17 95.95
CA GLU A 628 40.99 68.61 96.00
C GLU A 628 40.56 69.26 97.32
N ALA A 629 39.44 68.84 97.91
CA ALA A 629 39.02 69.28 99.25
C ALA A 629 40.03 68.82 100.32
N GLU A 630 40.54 67.60 100.21
CA GLU A 630 41.58 67.04 101.09
C GLU A 630 42.91 67.78 100.95
N LYS A 631 43.23 68.30 99.75
CA LYS A 631 44.39 69.16 99.52
C LYS A 631 44.19 70.60 100.04
N ARG A 632 42.97 71.15 99.98
CA ARG A 632 42.63 72.47 100.57
C ARG A 632 42.61 72.42 102.12
N GLU A 633 42.27 71.29 102.72
CA GLU A 633 42.34 71.06 104.17
C GLU A 633 43.79 71.06 104.70
N LYS A 634 44.74 70.52 103.93
CA LYS A 634 46.18 70.47 104.30
C LYS A 634 46.92 71.81 104.18
N GLN A 635 46.36 72.82 103.51
CA GLN A 635 46.98 74.16 103.33
C GLN A 635 46.48 75.21 104.35
N VAL A 636 45.34 74.99 105.04
CA VAL A 636 44.68 75.98 105.93
C VAL A 636 44.92 75.73 107.43
N SER A 637 45.46 74.57 107.84
CA SER A 637 45.69 74.24 109.25
C SER A 637 46.97 74.84 109.89
N ARG A 638 47.57 75.90 109.30
CA ARG A 638 48.85 76.47 109.76
C ARG A 638 48.77 77.92 110.28
N ASN A 639 47.60 78.58 110.30
CA ASN A 639 47.47 79.92 110.87
C ASN A 639 46.14 80.12 111.63
N LEU A 640 46.28 80.64 112.85
CA LEU A 640 45.30 81.29 113.72
C LEU A 640 44.71 80.47 114.87
N ALA A 641 45.32 80.71 116.03
CA ALA A 641 44.95 80.28 117.35
C ALA A 641 44.17 81.38 118.09
N VAL A 642 43.42 80.94 119.13
CA VAL A 642 42.88 81.68 120.28
C VAL A 642 41.58 82.47 120.04
N GLU A 643 40.47 82.27 120.74
CA GLU A 643 39.88 81.17 121.54
C GLU A 643 38.51 81.69 122.00
N THR A 644 37.43 80.94 121.75
CA THR A 644 36.21 81.05 122.55
C THR A 644 35.62 79.65 122.68
N CYS A 645 35.78 79.09 123.88
CA CYS A 645 34.95 78.07 124.49
C CYS A 645 34.74 76.74 123.74
N LEU A 646 35.73 75.83 123.93
CA LEU A 646 35.59 74.47 124.50
C LEU A 646 34.31 73.67 124.13
N GLY A 647 34.36 72.48 123.53
CA GLY A 647 35.50 71.62 123.19
C GLY A 647 35.03 70.21 122.88
N ASN A 648 35.63 69.63 121.84
CA ASN A 648 35.67 68.21 121.45
C ASN A 648 34.48 67.66 120.65
N ASP A 649 34.54 67.84 119.32
CA ASP A 649 34.01 66.83 118.41
C ASP A 649 34.78 66.82 117.07
N LYS A 650 35.09 65.60 116.61
CA LYS A 650 35.80 65.18 115.37
C LYS A 650 37.31 64.95 115.46
N THR A 651 37.66 63.68 115.32
CA THR A 651 38.83 63.20 114.58
C THR A 651 38.40 62.07 113.66
N LYS A 652 38.46 62.30 112.35
CA LYS A 652 38.69 61.23 111.38
C LYS A 652 40.19 60.91 111.43
N LEU A 653 40.54 59.63 111.47
CA LEU A 653 41.90 59.17 111.24
C LEU A 653 41.86 57.85 110.46
N HIS A 654 42.62 57.84 109.37
CA HIS A 654 43.42 56.73 108.84
C HIS A 654 42.74 55.38 108.49
N GLN A 655 42.75 55.13 107.19
CA GLN A 655 43.61 54.12 106.55
C GLN A 655 43.66 52.68 107.10
N PHE A 656 43.34 51.80 106.16
CA PHE A 656 44.12 50.62 105.73
C PHE A 656 43.85 49.26 106.38
N VAL A 657 43.70 48.30 105.45
CA VAL A 657 44.12 46.89 105.49
C VAL A 657 43.11 45.83 105.98
N CYS A 658 42.83 44.93 105.02
CA CYS A 658 42.53 43.49 105.07
C CYS A 658 41.25 42.96 105.72
N HIS A 659 40.40 42.34 104.87
CA HIS A 659 40.23 40.87 104.73
C HIS A 659 40.65 39.97 105.91
N PRO A 660 39.89 38.88 106.20
CA PRO A 660 39.75 37.72 105.30
C PRO A 660 38.29 37.48 104.88
N CYS A 661 37.92 37.05 103.67
CA CYS A 661 38.37 35.90 102.88
C CYS A 661 38.23 34.55 103.61
N ALA A 662 37.08 33.91 103.46
CA ALA A 662 36.89 32.48 103.14
C ALA A 662 35.40 32.12 103.39
N GLY A 663 34.68 31.39 102.54
CA GLY A 663 35.13 30.60 101.39
C GLY A 663 34.02 30.49 100.35
N ALA A 664 34.46 30.60 99.11
CA ALA A 664 33.78 30.09 97.94
C ALA A 664 33.63 28.55 98.05
N LEU A 665 32.55 28.00 97.51
CA LEU A 665 32.58 27.21 96.27
C LEU A 665 31.24 26.53 95.98
N GLN A 666 30.98 26.48 94.67
CA GLN A 666 30.21 25.47 93.95
C GLN A 666 28.67 25.52 93.95
N SER A 667 28.20 26.13 92.86
CA SER A 667 27.47 25.47 91.76
C SER A 667 26.15 24.77 92.03
N LEU A 668 25.21 25.12 91.14
CA LEU A 668 24.15 24.28 90.59
C LEU A 668 22.91 24.04 91.45
N CYS A 669 21.80 24.38 90.80
CA CYS A 669 20.57 23.61 90.73
C CYS A 669 19.45 23.88 91.77
N HIS A 670 18.26 24.01 91.18
CA HIS A 670 16.89 23.85 91.68
C HIS A 670 16.20 25.14 92.15
N SER A 671 15.21 25.67 91.42
CA SER A 671 13.91 25.12 90.99
C SER A 671 12.89 25.03 92.13
N SER A 672 11.81 25.78 91.93
CA SER A 672 10.42 25.37 92.20
C SER A 672 9.78 25.68 93.57
N PHE A 673 8.45 25.84 93.48
CA PHE A 673 7.41 25.89 94.53
C PHE A 673 7.13 27.28 95.13
N SER A 674 5.89 27.76 95.27
CA SER A 674 4.58 27.12 95.51
C SER A 674 3.50 28.23 95.32
N GLU A 675 2.18 28.07 95.25
CA GLU A 675 1.24 26.95 95.27
C GLU A 675 -0.16 27.53 94.97
N CYS A 676 -1.05 26.70 94.41
CA CYS A 676 -2.50 26.87 94.42
C CYS A 676 -3.09 26.73 95.83
N PRO A 677 -4.41 26.88 96.01
CA PRO A 677 -5.26 25.67 96.07
C PRO A 677 -6.67 25.90 95.47
N VAL A 678 -7.63 24.98 95.30
CA VAL A 678 -7.81 23.51 95.22
C VAL A 678 -9.31 23.32 94.85
N ASN A 679 -9.63 22.18 94.21
CA ASN A 679 -10.93 21.47 94.06
C ASN A 679 -11.53 21.46 92.64
N VAL A 680 -12.06 20.35 92.09
CA VAL A 680 -12.04 18.90 92.34
C VAL A 680 -12.83 18.28 91.15
N LEU A 681 -12.38 17.12 90.62
CA LEU A 681 -13.08 16.10 89.79
C LEU A 681 -13.90 16.57 88.54
N PHE A 682 -13.88 15.92 87.38
CA PHE A 682 -14.15 14.50 87.12
C PHE A 682 -13.70 14.14 85.69
N ILE A 683 -13.31 12.87 85.53
CA ILE A 683 -12.96 12.17 84.29
C ILE A 683 -14.19 12.02 83.37
N HIS A 684 -14.03 12.21 82.04
CA HIS A 684 -14.55 11.23 81.07
C HIS A 684 -13.93 11.33 79.67
N VAL A 685 -13.63 10.13 79.18
CA VAL A 685 -13.23 9.70 77.83
C VAL A 685 -14.42 9.79 76.86
N PHE A 686 -14.15 10.09 75.57
CA PHE A 686 -14.68 9.53 74.30
C PHE A 686 -14.40 10.56 73.18
N LYS A 687 -13.48 10.33 72.22
CA LYS A 687 -13.54 9.54 70.96
C LYS A 687 -14.47 10.10 69.87
N SER A 688 -13.92 10.09 68.65
CA SER A 688 -14.54 9.95 67.33
C SER A 688 -14.64 11.20 66.43
N ASP A 689 -13.90 11.08 65.33
CA ASP A 689 -14.29 11.26 63.92
C ASP A 689 -15.06 12.51 63.51
N LEU A 690 -14.36 13.40 62.78
CA LEU A 690 -14.68 13.78 61.40
C LEU A 690 -13.47 14.44 60.71
#